data_AF-A0A252B6U8-F1
#
_entry.id   AF-A0A252B6U8-F1
#
_cell.length_a   1.000
_cell.length_b   1.000
_cell.length_c   1.000
_cell.angle_alpha   90.00
_cell.angle_beta   90.00
_cell.angle_gamma   90.00
#
_symmetry.space_group_name_H-M   'P 1'
#
loop_
_entity.id
_entity.type
_entity.pdbx_description
1 polymer ?
#
loop_
_entity_poly.entity_id
_entity_poly.type
_entity_poly.pdbx_seq_one_letter_code
_entity_poly.pdbx_strand_id
1 'polypeptide(L)'
;MSVISSHSALNRLFSSTLQTRLIAARTLVQEQWQLDIAWLESFKNKLSTADVITFDVFDTALTRIVETPADVFALMEDSLTHNYGPTFNNFALERETAEQVARHTARHQEKRREVTQHDIYTALAGLLPQTLCSPHHLAALEREIEHHVCLATPEIQQAVTMALQAKRHVLFVSDMYLSGKHICQLLTQAGYPAPLALLASSDTLHTKAEGHQWRLVKNKYPAGAKILHIGDNQQSDVASPSKHGIATHPYLHARSAPRKGGPLCPAILPFSIASRVAQLTHPRCTAGQNTMAQLGASWGALVVGAYAKWLATQAAQVKPRHIFFCARDGALPYAAWKTLGLDAETQIPSSYLYLSRKALNFGAAATSCSPEYLSPAALETLTQTYRPNSVKALLTRIGFTERSPIMQQAAQQFGSLQHSIFWSTPNSVMHFKAFLQHHAAEVYARLCIDRDNATAYLLQQGAHQGPIALVDVGWHGTMQASIAQLLRHAGYVPQIYGFYCGLWNRAQRNRPIAGWLDGAFGNDFLPDNTQYALRNAVAILENLFTANHGTTVGYQNHNGTMVPLLAHSEIESTQHARIIKPFQTATLATLKQLSATGQAQTLLSTDLTLETAFASLARLALSPTTNELHDIGSLEHCGDISHASYLPLVHPLTHPTIAECIEETNKSEWPLATALTLLAHSKDTEKTALTHALTALFSHHDTRTRAQLQ
;
A
#
# COMPACT_ATOMS: atom_id res chain seq x y z
N MET A 1 0.89 40.66 -2.86
CA MET A 1 1.96 40.89 -1.86
C MET A 1 2.11 39.74 -0.83
N SER A 2 1.18 38.77 -0.73
CA SER A 2 1.28 37.63 0.22
C SER A 2 2.19 36.47 -0.22
N VAL A 3 2.57 36.38 -1.50
CA VAL A 3 3.39 35.27 -2.04
C VAL A 3 4.88 35.47 -1.77
N ILE A 4 5.35 36.72 -1.67
CA ILE A 4 6.79 37.01 -1.47
C ILE A 4 7.20 36.85 0.01
N SER A 5 6.30 37.10 0.96
CA SER A 5 6.58 36.87 2.39
C SER A 5 6.53 35.40 2.81
N SER A 6 5.85 34.54 2.04
CA SER A 6 5.80 33.09 2.32
C SER A 6 7.04 32.35 1.84
N HIS A 7 7.70 32.82 0.76
CA HIS A 7 8.91 32.18 0.23
C HIS A 7 10.10 32.26 1.20
N SER A 8 10.34 33.42 1.83
CA SER A 8 11.45 33.57 2.79
C SER A 8 11.22 32.84 4.12
N ALA A 9 9.97 32.59 4.51
CA ALA A 9 9.62 31.79 5.67
C ALA A 9 9.84 30.29 5.39
N LEU A 10 9.35 29.79 4.25
CA LEU A 10 9.54 28.39 3.85
C LEU A 10 11.02 28.02 3.68
N ASN A 11 11.85 28.93 3.16
CA ASN A 11 13.30 28.72 3.02
C ASN A 11 14.01 28.43 4.35
N ARG A 12 13.46 28.87 5.49
CA ARG A 12 14.01 28.60 6.83
C ARG A 12 13.50 27.29 7.43
N LEU A 13 12.35 26.82 6.97
CA LEU A 13 11.67 25.67 7.56
C LEU A 13 12.03 24.36 6.85
N PHE A 14 12.09 24.39 5.52
CA PHE A 14 12.12 23.15 4.74
C PHE A 14 13.28 23.12 3.76
N SER A 15 13.69 21.90 3.41
CA SER A 15 14.54 21.69 2.24
C SER A 15 13.91 22.31 0.98
N SER A 16 14.74 22.74 0.03
CA SER A 16 14.27 23.30 -1.25
C SER A 16 13.32 22.37 -2.00
N THR A 17 13.58 21.06 -1.92
CA THR A 17 12.73 19.98 -2.45
C THR A 17 11.34 20.00 -1.83
N LEU A 18 11.25 19.99 -0.49
CA LEU A 18 9.96 19.99 0.19
C LEU A 18 9.20 21.31 0.01
N GLN A 19 9.90 22.45 0.02
CA GLN A 19 9.29 23.74 -0.29
C GLN A 19 8.63 23.74 -1.67
N THR A 20 9.37 23.30 -2.70
CA THR A 20 8.86 23.21 -4.08
C THR A 20 7.59 22.36 -4.13
N ARG A 21 7.60 21.23 -3.41
CA ARG A 21 6.45 20.33 -3.28
C ARG A 21 5.24 21.00 -2.61
N LEU A 22 5.43 21.66 -1.47
CA LEU A 22 4.33 22.30 -0.73
C LEU A 22 3.72 23.46 -1.54
N ILE A 23 4.54 24.25 -2.24
CA ILE A 23 4.07 25.32 -3.13
C ILE A 23 3.24 24.74 -4.28
N ALA A 24 3.76 23.69 -4.95
CA ALA A 24 3.05 23.02 -6.03
C ALA A 24 1.71 22.44 -5.55
N ALA A 25 1.70 21.78 -4.38
CA ALA A 25 0.50 21.21 -3.78
C ALA A 25 -0.58 22.27 -3.52
N ARG A 26 -0.21 23.39 -2.87
CA ARG A 26 -1.15 24.48 -2.61
C ARG A 26 -1.72 25.06 -3.89
N THR A 27 -0.86 25.30 -4.88
CA THR A 27 -1.26 25.88 -6.18
C THR A 27 -2.24 24.95 -6.90
N LEU A 28 -1.90 23.67 -7.03
CA LEU A 28 -2.76 22.67 -7.67
C LEU A 28 -4.12 22.55 -6.97
N VAL A 29 -4.14 22.46 -5.64
CA VAL A 29 -5.39 22.36 -4.88
C VAL A 29 -6.24 23.63 -5.07
N GLN A 30 -5.64 24.82 -5.03
CA GLN A 30 -6.38 26.07 -5.19
C GLN A 30 -6.95 26.24 -6.62
N GLU A 31 -6.20 25.83 -7.64
CA GLU A 31 -6.61 25.99 -9.04
C GLU A 31 -7.60 24.92 -9.52
N GLN A 32 -7.51 23.70 -8.96
CA GLN A 32 -8.23 22.53 -9.47
C GLN A 32 -9.28 21.97 -8.50
N TRP A 33 -9.55 22.65 -7.38
CA TRP A 33 -10.63 22.25 -6.47
C TRP A 33 -11.98 22.23 -7.18
N GLN A 34 -12.66 21.08 -7.16
CA GLN A 34 -13.98 20.92 -7.77
C GLN A 34 -15.09 21.07 -6.72
N LEU A 35 -15.83 22.18 -6.77
CA LEU A 35 -16.88 22.45 -5.78
C LEU A 35 -17.97 21.36 -5.72
N ASP A 36 -18.39 21.00 -4.51
CA ASP A 36 -19.61 20.24 -4.26
C ASP A 36 -20.85 21.15 -4.28
N ILE A 37 -21.31 21.44 -5.49
CA ILE A 37 -22.50 22.29 -5.73
C ILE A 37 -23.75 21.70 -5.08
N ALA A 38 -23.92 20.38 -5.11
CA ALA A 38 -25.09 19.71 -4.54
C ALA A 38 -25.12 19.87 -3.00
N TRP A 39 -23.96 19.78 -2.34
CA TRP A 39 -23.85 20.08 -0.93
C TRP A 39 -24.19 21.56 -0.62
N LEU A 40 -23.65 22.50 -1.41
CA LEU A 40 -23.94 23.94 -1.23
C LEU A 40 -25.43 24.28 -1.38
N GLU A 41 -26.12 23.69 -2.36
CA GLU A 41 -27.56 23.85 -2.54
C GLU A 41 -28.36 23.28 -1.35
N SER A 42 -27.97 22.09 -0.88
CA SER A 42 -28.57 21.46 0.30
C SER A 42 -28.37 22.31 1.57
N PHE A 43 -27.17 22.85 1.76
CA PHE A 43 -26.85 23.78 2.84
C PHE A 43 -27.72 25.03 2.77
N LYS A 44 -27.85 25.66 1.60
CA LYS A 44 -28.67 26.88 1.40
C LYS A 44 -30.13 26.65 1.78
N ASN A 45 -30.69 25.49 1.47
CA ASN A 45 -32.06 25.15 1.87
C ASN A 45 -32.20 25.08 3.40
N LYS A 46 -31.26 24.43 4.09
CA LYS A 46 -31.27 24.32 5.56
C LYS A 46 -31.01 25.65 6.27
N LEU A 47 -30.17 26.51 5.68
CA LEU A 47 -29.84 27.84 6.19
C LEU A 47 -31.07 28.71 6.46
N SER A 48 -32.14 28.55 5.65
CA SER A 48 -33.38 29.32 5.81
C SER A 48 -34.08 29.08 7.16
N THR A 49 -33.85 27.90 7.77
CA THR A 49 -34.55 27.45 8.99
C THR A 49 -33.71 27.55 10.26
N ALA A 50 -32.44 27.98 10.15
CA ALA A 50 -31.51 28.05 11.27
C ALA A 50 -31.18 29.50 11.65
N ASP A 51 -31.04 29.75 12.94
CA ASP A 51 -30.64 31.04 13.52
C ASP A 51 -29.13 31.12 13.73
N VAL A 52 -28.53 29.97 14.06
CA VAL A 52 -27.10 29.81 14.36
C VAL A 52 -26.54 28.69 13.50
N ILE A 53 -25.42 28.97 12.83
CA ILE A 53 -24.67 27.99 12.05
C ILE A 53 -23.34 27.73 12.75
N THR A 54 -23.09 26.48 13.11
CA THR A 54 -21.83 26.07 13.71
C THR A 54 -21.01 25.23 12.74
N PHE A 55 -19.72 25.53 12.63
CA PHE A 55 -18.81 24.81 11.75
C PHE A 55 -17.72 24.12 12.55
N ASP A 56 -17.46 22.86 12.25
CA ASP A 56 -16.20 22.23 12.62
C ASP A 56 -15.02 22.93 11.92
N VAL A 57 -13.83 22.83 12.50
CA VAL A 57 -12.62 23.46 11.99
C VAL A 57 -11.81 22.52 11.10
N PHE A 58 -11.21 21.46 11.63
CA PHE A 58 -10.23 20.67 10.87
C PHE A 58 -10.88 19.53 10.10
N ASP A 59 -10.49 19.36 8.84
CA ASP A 59 -11.14 18.49 7.86
C ASP A 59 -12.58 18.94 7.47
N THR A 60 -12.98 20.12 7.95
CA THR A 60 -14.21 20.84 7.57
C THR A 60 -13.90 22.23 7.02
N ALA A 61 -13.70 23.25 7.87
CA ALA A 61 -13.40 24.61 7.42
C ALA A 61 -11.95 24.78 6.94
N LEU A 62 -11.01 24.13 7.61
CA LEU A 62 -9.63 24.02 7.22
C LEU A 62 -9.34 22.58 6.81
N THR A 63 -8.59 22.43 5.73
CA THR A 63 -8.06 21.15 5.29
C THR A 63 -6.54 21.24 5.16
N ARG A 64 -5.87 20.10 5.15
CA ARG A 64 -4.41 20.01 4.97
C ARG A 64 -4.05 19.41 3.61
N ILE A 65 -2.90 19.80 3.09
CA ILE A 65 -2.28 19.22 1.88
C ILE A 65 -1.48 17.93 2.13
N VAL A 66 -1.62 17.33 3.32
CA VAL A 66 -1.09 16.01 3.67
C VAL A 66 -2.24 15.02 3.87
N GLU A 67 -1.99 13.73 3.61
CA GLU A 67 -3.02 12.68 3.55
C GLU A 67 -3.74 12.45 4.89
N THR A 68 -2.97 12.48 5.99
CA THR A 68 -3.46 12.35 7.37
C THR A 68 -2.89 13.47 8.24
N PRO A 69 -3.60 13.97 9.27
CA PRO A 69 -3.10 15.01 10.16
C PRO A 69 -1.75 14.67 10.82
N ALA A 70 -1.51 13.40 11.12
CA ALA A 70 -0.26 12.95 11.72
C ALA A 70 0.97 13.25 10.83
N ASP A 71 0.83 13.33 9.51
CA ASP A 71 1.95 13.60 8.60
C ASP A 71 2.50 15.03 8.74
N VAL A 72 1.81 15.92 9.46
CA VAL A 72 2.38 17.20 9.93
C VAL A 72 3.62 16.96 10.79
N PHE A 73 3.65 15.89 11.58
CA PHE A 73 4.81 15.56 12.41
C PHE A 73 5.97 15.06 11.55
N ALA A 74 5.72 14.42 10.41
CA ALA A 74 6.77 14.08 9.44
C ALA A 74 7.37 15.33 8.77
N LEU A 75 6.57 16.38 8.54
CA LEU A 75 7.08 17.68 8.08
C LEU A 75 7.95 18.36 9.16
N MET A 76 7.54 18.24 10.43
CA MET A 76 8.36 18.73 11.54
C MET A 76 9.70 18.00 11.61
N GLU A 77 9.70 16.67 11.48
CA GLU A 77 10.92 15.87 11.47
C GLU A 77 11.84 16.24 10.30
N ASP A 78 11.30 16.44 9.08
CA ASP A 78 12.08 16.92 7.94
C ASP A 78 12.71 18.29 8.23
N SER A 79 11.94 19.24 8.74
CA SER A 79 12.40 20.57 9.13
C SER A 79 13.50 20.51 10.19
N LEU A 80 13.34 19.69 11.22
CA LEU A 80 14.29 19.58 12.33
C LEU A 80 15.57 18.87 11.90
N THR A 81 15.46 17.80 11.13
CA THR A 81 16.63 17.07 10.61
C THR A 81 17.41 17.92 9.59
N HIS A 82 16.73 18.71 8.77
CA HIS A 82 17.35 19.66 7.85
C HIS A 82 18.15 20.74 8.60
N ASN A 83 17.57 21.33 9.64
CA ASN A 83 18.15 22.48 10.34
C ASN A 83 19.15 22.10 11.44
N TYR A 84 18.99 20.94 12.07
CA TYR A 84 19.75 20.54 13.27
C TYR A 84 20.40 19.16 13.17
N GLY A 85 20.19 18.43 12.06
CA GLY A 85 20.83 17.15 11.79
C GLY A 85 20.07 15.91 12.30
N PRO A 86 20.65 14.71 12.11
CA PRO A 86 19.97 13.42 12.25
C PRO A 86 19.55 13.06 13.69
N THR A 87 19.92 13.85 14.69
CA THR A 87 19.48 13.64 16.09
C THR A 87 17.97 13.79 16.26
N PHE A 88 17.28 14.43 15.30
CA PHE A 88 15.83 14.53 15.26
C PHE A 88 15.14 13.42 14.45
N ASN A 89 15.88 12.43 13.94
CA ASN A 89 15.26 11.25 13.35
C ASN A 89 14.30 10.61 14.39
N ASN A 90 13.16 10.09 13.94
CA ASN A 90 12.10 9.53 14.78
C ASN A 90 11.27 10.55 15.59
N PHE A 91 11.53 11.86 15.44
CA PHE A 91 10.75 12.91 16.12
C PHE A 91 9.25 12.79 15.88
N ALA A 92 8.82 12.42 14.67
CA ALA A 92 7.41 12.36 14.34
C ALA A 92 6.66 11.32 15.20
N LEU A 93 7.26 10.14 15.41
CA LEU A 93 6.73 9.08 16.25
C LEU A 93 6.77 9.45 17.74
N GLU A 94 7.82 10.12 18.19
CA GLU A 94 7.92 10.61 19.58
C GLU A 94 6.87 11.69 19.87
N ARG A 95 6.63 12.60 18.92
CA ARG A 95 5.57 13.62 19.01
C ARG A 95 4.17 13.00 19.06
N GLU A 96 3.90 11.96 18.29
CA GLU A 96 2.63 11.22 18.37
C GLU A 96 2.50 10.49 19.72
N THR A 97 3.58 9.86 20.18
CA THR A 97 3.63 9.16 21.48
C THR A 97 3.40 10.13 22.64
N ALA A 98 4.01 11.32 22.59
CA ALA A 98 3.83 12.35 23.60
C ALA A 98 2.37 12.80 23.74
N GLU A 99 1.63 12.88 22.63
CA GLU A 99 0.19 13.18 22.67
C GLU A 99 -0.60 12.05 23.33
N GLN A 100 -0.28 10.79 23.01
CA GLN A 100 -0.92 9.64 23.65
C GLN A 100 -0.68 9.64 25.17
N VAL A 101 0.56 9.90 25.60
CA VAL A 101 0.94 10.03 27.02
C VAL A 101 0.18 11.18 27.68
N ALA A 102 0.16 12.37 27.07
CA ALA A 102 -0.56 13.52 27.60
C ALA A 102 -2.06 13.22 27.75
N ARG A 103 -2.68 12.58 26.75
CA ARG A 103 -4.11 12.20 26.79
C ARG A 103 -4.39 11.17 27.86
N HIS A 104 -3.49 10.19 28.05
CA HIS A 104 -3.60 9.21 29.12
C HIS A 104 -3.55 9.88 30.51
N THR A 105 -2.55 10.73 30.74
CA THR A 105 -2.39 11.48 32.00
C THR A 105 -3.60 12.37 32.27
N ALA A 106 -4.02 13.18 31.30
CA ALA A 106 -5.19 14.05 31.43
C ALA A 106 -6.46 13.28 31.82
N ARG A 107 -6.71 12.14 31.15
CA ARG A 107 -7.91 11.31 31.40
C ARG A 107 -7.88 10.62 32.77
N HIS A 108 -6.76 9.99 33.12
CA HIS A 108 -6.69 9.09 34.26
C HIS A 108 -6.24 9.76 35.56
N GLN A 109 -5.39 10.78 35.48
CA GLN A 109 -4.83 11.46 36.65
C GLN A 109 -5.58 12.77 36.94
N GLU A 110 -5.90 13.54 35.90
CA GLU A 110 -6.43 14.90 36.07
C GLU A 110 -7.94 15.00 35.80
N LYS A 111 -8.58 13.90 35.36
CA LYS A 111 -10.00 13.81 34.99
C LYS A 111 -10.43 14.83 33.92
N ARG A 112 -9.49 15.32 33.13
CA ARG A 112 -9.73 16.14 31.93
C ARG A 112 -10.02 15.26 30.73
N ARG A 113 -10.69 15.82 29.73
CA ARG A 113 -11.15 15.09 28.53
C ARG A 113 -10.48 15.55 27.26
N GLU A 114 -9.77 16.66 27.33
CA GLU A 114 -8.92 17.18 26.29
C GLU A 114 -7.56 17.61 26.86
N VAL A 115 -6.54 17.57 25.99
CA VAL A 115 -5.17 18.04 26.28
C VAL A 115 -4.87 19.36 25.57
N THR A 116 -3.93 20.11 26.11
CA THR A 116 -3.38 21.31 25.45
C THR A 116 -2.09 20.99 24.71
N GLN A 117 -1.69 21.84 23.75
CA GLN A 117 -0.36 21.75 23.14
C GLN A 117 0.76 21.78 24.21
N HIS A 118 0.58 22.53 25.29
CA HIS A 118 1.55 22.58 26.39
C HIS A 118 1.69 21.23 27.12
N ASP A 119 0.59 20.52 27.36
CA ASP A 119 0.61 19.18 27.97
C ASP A 119 1.44 18.21 27.12
N ILE A 120 1.22 18.26 25.80
CA ILE A 120 1.90 17.38 24.84
C ILE A 120 3.41 17.65 24.83
N TYR A 121 3.81 18.92 24.74
CA TYR A 121 5.23 19.27 24.72
C TYR A 121 5.94 19.08 26.06
N THR A 122 5.19 19.15 27.16
CA THR A 122 5.68 18.74 28.48
C THR A 122 5.95 17.24 28.52
N ALA A 123 5.04 16.42 28.00
CA ALA A 123 5.26 14.97 27.87
C ALA A 123 6.43 14.65 26.93
N LEU A 124 6.56 15.37 25.80
CA LEU A 124 7.64 15.20 24.83
C LEU A 124 9.02 15.52 25.42
N ALA A 125 9.12 16.53 26.29
CA ALA A 125 10.37 16.88 26.97
C ALA A 125 10.92 15.75 27.86
N GLY A 126 10.06 14.81 28.29
CA GLY A 126 10.48 13.60 28.98
C GLY A 126 11.01 12.49 28.06
N LEU A 127 10.75 12.59 26.75
CA LEU A 127 11.16 11.61 25.73
C LEU A 127 12.41 12.06 24.96
N LEU A 128 12.58 13.36 24.74
CA LEU A 128 13.71 13.94 24.00
C LEU A 128 14.91 14.24 24.90
N PRO A 129 16.15 14.18 24.37
CA PRO A 129 17.32 14.76 25.03
C PRO A 129 17.10 16.27 25.23
N GLN A 130 17.08 16.74 26.48
CA GLN A 130 16.67 18.10 26.89
C GLN A 130 17.53 19.25 26.31
N THR A 131 18.59 18.97 25.57
CA THR A 131 19.63 19.93 25.21
C THR A 131 19.53 20.53 23.81
N LEU A 132 18.64 20.04 22.94
CA LEU A 132 18.68 20.41 21.51
C LEU A 132 17.69 21.52 21.10
N CYS A 133 16.47 21.51 21.65
CA CYS A 133 15.45 22.52 21.37
C CYS A 133 14.51 22.67 22.57
N SER A 134 14.09 23.91 22.87
CA SER A 134 13.10 24.13 23.92
C SER A 134 11.71 23.65 23.48
N PRO A 135 10.87 23.11 24.38
CA PRO A 135 9.50 22.71 24.07
C PRO A 135 8.66 23.86 23.46
N HIS A 136 8.94 25.10 23.86
CA HIS A 136 8.29 26.29 23.29
C HIS A 136 8.66 26.50 21.81
N HIS A 137 9.93 26.28 21.45
CA HIS A 137 10.38 26.40 20.06
C HIS A 137 9.72 25.34 19.17
N LEU A 138 9.68 24.09 19.62
CA LEU A 138 9.03 23.00 18.88
C LEU A 138 7.52 23.23 18.73
N ALA A 139 6.85 23.69 19.79
CA ALA A 139 5.43 24.06 19.72
C ALA A 139 5.18 25.23 18.75
N ALA A 140 6.10 26.18 18.65
CA ALA A 140 6.02 27.27 17.67
C ALA A 140 6.22 26.75 16.24
N LEU A 141 7.19 25.85 16.03
CA LEU A 141 7.43 25.19 14.75
C LEU A 141 6.18 24.42 14.27
N GLU A 142 5.53 23.66 15.15
CA GLU A 142 4.29 22.93 14.81
C GLU A 142 3.19 23.87 14.32
N ARG A 143 3.01 25.02 14.99
CA ARG A 143 2.02 26.03 14.60
C ARG A 143 2.36 26.67 13.25
N GLU A 144 3.65 26.92 13.00
CA GLU A 144 4.12 27.48 11.74
C GLU A 144 3.93 26.50 10.58
N ILE A 145 4.22 25.22 10.80
CA ILE A 145 4.00 24.17 9.81
C ILE A 145 2.50 24.00 9.54
N GLU A 146 1.65 23.96 10.58
CA GLU A 146 0.19 23.92 10.43
C GLU A 146 -0.31 25.09 9.57
N HIS A 147 0.22 26.31 9.78
CA HIS A 147 -0.09 27.46 8.93
C HIS A 147 0.23 27.22 7.46
N HIS A 148 1.38 26.62 7.16
CA HIS A 148 1.82 26.39 5.79
C HIS A 148 1.09 25.26 5.07
N VAL A 149 0.56 24.27 5.78
CA VAL A 149 -0.16 23.16 5.16
C VAL A 149 -1.68 23.30 5.18
N CYS A 150 -2.22 24.16 6.04
CA CYS A 150 -3.65 24.43 6.09
C CYS A 150 -4.10 25.30 4.90
N LEU A 151 -5.25 24.94 4.36
CA LEU A 151 -5.99 25.64 3.32
C LEU A 151 -7.44 25.80 3.77
N ALA A 152 -8.10 26.88 3.36
CA ALA A 152 -9.54 26.99 3.54
C ALA A 152 -10.26 26.03 2.59
N THR A 153 -11.35 25.47 3.08
CA THR A 153 -12.28 24.69 2.27
C THR A 153 -13.24 25.65 1.54
N PRO A 154 -13.22 25.69 0.19
CA PRO A 154 -14.00 26.67 -0.59
C PRO A 154 -15.51 26.66 -0.31
N GLU A 155 -16.12 25.49 -0.17
CA GLU A 155 -17.55 25.33 0.13
C GLU A 155 -17.90 25.91 1.49
N ILE A 156 -17.04 25.69 2.48
CA ILE A 156 -17.27 26.21 3.84
C ILE A 156 -17.06 27.72 3.88
N GLN A 157 -16.11 28.28 3.12
CA GLN A 157 -16.00 29.74 2.98
C GLN A 157 -17.26 30.35 2.37
N GLN A 158 -17.81 29.72 1.34
CA GLN A 158 -19.07 30.15 0.74
C GLN A 158 -20.24 30.01 1.72
N ALA A 159 -20.32 28.90 2.46
CA ALA A 159 -21.35 28.66 3.46
C ALA A 159 -21.32 29.70 4.59
N VAL A 160 -20.13 30.04 5.10
CA VAL A 160 -19.93 31.11 6.09
C VAL A 160 -20.38 32.45 5.53
N THR A 161 -20.00 32.77 4.30
CA THR A 161 -20.38 34.03 3.63
C THR A 161 -21.91 34.13 3.48
N MET A 162 -22.56 33.06 3.01
CA MET A 162 -24.03 32.99 2.90
C MET A 162 -24.72 33.16 4.25
N ALA A 163 -24.21 32.52 5.31
CA ALA A 163 -24.77 32.64 6.65
C ALA A 163 -24.69 34.07 7.18
N LEU A 164 -23.55 34.74 7.01
CA LEU A 164 -23.37 36.14 7.41
C LEU A 164 -24.26 37.09 6.61
N GLN A 165 -24.38 36.91 5.29
CA GLN A 165 -25.27 37.70 4.43
C GLN A 165 -26.74 37.53 4.81
N ALA A 166 -27.14 36.31 5.20
CA ALA A 166 -28.46 36.01 5.74
C ALA A 166 -28.65 36.46 7.21
N LYS A 167 -27.69 37.22 7.78
CA LYS A 167 -27.69 37.73 9.15
C LYS A 167 -27.84 36.62 10.21
N ARG A 168 -27.29 35.43 9.94
CA ARG A 168 -27.22 34.33 10.91
C ARG A 168 -25.98 34.46 11.77
N HIS A 169 -26.05 33.92 12.99
CA HIS A 169 -24.86 33.81 13.82
C HIS A 169 -23.96 32.68 13.30
N VAL A 170 -22.66 32.94 13.22
CA VAL A 170 -21.64 31.95 12.84
C VAL A 170 -20.73 31.67 14.03
N LEU A 171 -20.47 30.39 14.31
CA LEU A 171 -19.59 29.95 15.38
C LEU A 171 -18.76 28.74 14.94
N PHE A 172 -17.44 28.79 15.12
CA PHE A 172 -16.59 27.64 14.90
C PHE A 172 -16.49 26.80 16.19
N VAL A 173 -16.39 25.48 16.05
CA VAL A 173 -16.23 24.54 17.17
C VAL A 173 -15.14 23.55 16.79
N SER A 174 -14.05 23.49 17.55
CA SER A 174 -12.89 22.64 17.25
C SER A 174 -12.60 21.66 18.38
N ASP A 175 -12.32 20.41 18.02
CA ASP A 175 -11.72 19.41 18.91
C ASP A 175 -10.23 19.25 18.58
N MET A 176 -9.40 20.17 19.07
CA MET A 176 -7.96 20.15 18.85
C MET A 176 -7.21 20.69 20.08
N TYR A 177 -5.98 20.21 20.27
CA TYR A 177 -5.07 20.67 21.33
C TYR A 177 -4.51 22.09 21.13
N LEU A 178 -4.69 22.70 19.94
CA LEU A 178 -4.29 24.09 19.69
C LEU A 178 -5.29 25.05 20.35
N SER A 179 -4.76 26.10 20.98
CA SER A 179 -5.60 27.13 21.61
C SER A 179 -6.51 27.84 20.62
N GLY A 180 -7.65 28.33 21.10
CA GLY A 180 -8.59 29.06 20.26
C GLY A 180 -7.99 30.28 19.59
N LYS A 181 -7.02 30.94 20.24
CA LYS A 181 -6.25 32.05 19.65
C LYS A 181 -5.52 31.63 18.37
N HIS A 182 -4.81 30.51 18.39
CA HIS A 182 -4.05 30.03 17.23
C HIS A 182 -4.98 29.52 16.13
N ILE A 183 -6.06 28.84 16.48
CA ILE A 183 -7.08 28.39 15.50
C ILE A 183 -7.73 29.59 14.80
N CYS A 184 -8.10 30.65 15.53
CA CYS A 184 -8.61 31.88 14.92
C CYS A 184 -7.60 32.53 13.96
N GLN A 185 -6.30 32.47 14.26
CA GLN A 185 -5.25 32.96 13.36
C GLN A 185 -5.22 32.15 12.07
N LEU A 186 -5.25 30.81 12.16
CA LEU A 186 -5.29 29.92 10.99
C LEU A 186 -6.51 30.21 10.10
N LEU A 187 -7.71 30.31 10.69
CA LEU A 187 -8.94 30.62 9.97
C LEU A 187 -8.88 32.00 9.29
N THR A 188 -8.41 33.03 10.01
CA THR A 188 -8.30 34.39 9.46
C THR A 188 -7.33 34.42 8.28
N GLN A 189 -6.17 33.77 8.41
CA GLN A 189 -5.15 33.69 7.36
C GLN A 189 -5.62 32.88 6.14
N ALA A 190 -6.46 31.87 6.37
CA ALA A 190 -7.08 31.10 5.30
C ALA A 190 -8.20 31.88 4.56
N GLY A 191 -8.60 33.05 5.07
CA GLY A 191 -9.53 33.96 4.41
C GLY A 191 -10.95 34.00 5.00
N TYR A 192 -11.17 33.43 6.19
CA TYR A 192 -12.46 33.54 6.86
C TYR A 192 -12.69 34.95 7.45
N PRO A 193 -13.90 35.53 7.33
CA PRO A 193 -14.18 36.90 7.73
C PRO A 193 -14.20 37.07 9.25
N ALA A 194 -13.45 38.06 9.74
CA ALA A 194 -13.40 38.44 11.16
C ALA A 194 -14.55 39.42 11.53
N PRO A 195 -14.96 39.51 12.82
CA PRO A 195 -14.47 38.75 13.96
C PRO A 195 -15.00 37.29 13.97
N LEU A 196 -14.11 36.35 14.28
CA LEU A 196 -14.45 34.93 14.40
C LEU A 196 -14.88 34.61 15.83
N ALA A 197 -16.02 33.96 15.98
CA ALA A 197 -16.40 33.29 17.23
C ALA A 197 -15.95 31.83 17.17
N LEU A 198 -15.27 31.35 18.21
CA LEU A 198 -14.75 29.98 18.29
C LEU A 198 -14.96 29.40 19.69
N LEU A 199 -15.23 28.09 19.76
CA LEU A 199 -15.06 27.26 20.95
C LEU A 199 -14.03 26.16 20.65
N ALA A 200 -12.88 26.20 21.33
CA ALA A 200 -11.85 25.18 21.20
C ALA A 200 -11.90 24.21 22.39
N SER A 201 -11.75 22.92 22.13
CA SER A 201 -11.71 21.89 23.18
C SER A 201 -10.53 22.09 24.12
N SER A 202 -9.38 22.56 23.64
CA SER A 202 -8.22 22.88 24.50
C SER A 202 -8.51 23.97 25.52
N ASP A 203 -9.40 24.91 25.20
CA ASP A 203 -9.72 26.05 26.06
C ASP A 203 -10.80 25.68 27.07
N THR A 204 -11.71 24.77 26.70
CA THR A 204 -12.80 24.28 27.56
C THR A 204 -12.46 23.00 28.30
N LEU A 205 -11.37 22.32 27.90
CA LEU A 205 -10.94 20.99 28.35
C LEU A 205 -11.95 19.86 28.10
N HIS A 206 -12.88 20.08 27.16
CA HIS A 206 -13.94 19.17 26.80
C HIS A 206 -14.09 19.01 25.29
N THR A 207 -14.32 17.78 24.84
CA THR A 207 -14.52 17.46 23.42
C THR A 207 -16.00 17.50 23.03
N LYS A 208 -16.28 17.60 21.72
CA LYS A 208 -17.63 17.48 21.14
C LYS A 208 -18.25 16.11 21.37
N ALA A 209 -17.45 15.05 21.32
CA ALA A 209 -17.94 13.67 21.43
C ALA A 209 -18.69 13.39 22.74
N GLU A 210 -18.32 14.09 23.82
CA GLU A 210 -18.96 14.00 25.14
C GLU A 210 -20.19 14.91 25.29
N GLY A 211 -20.38 15.82 24.35
CA GLY A 211 -21.55 16.70 24.28
C GLY A 211 -21.46 17.99 25.10
N HIS A 212 -20.42 18.17 25.91
CA HIS A 212 -20.25 19.39 26.71
C HIS A 212 -20.15 20.64 25.84
N GLN A 213 -19.39 20.58 24.74
CA GLN A 213 -19.29 21.67 23.76
C GLN A 213 -20.67 22.09 23.24
N TRP A 214 -21.59 21.14 23.00
CA TRP A 214 -22.94 21.45 22.52
C TRP A 214 -23.80 22.17 23.56
N ARG A 215 -23.57 21.93 24.85
CA ARG A 215 -24.22 22.69 25.92
C ARG A 215 -23.72 24.13 25.96
N LEU A 216 -22.40 24.32 25.84
CA LEU A 216 -21.79 25.66 25.74
C LEU A 216 -22.31 26.44 24.53
N VAL A 217 -22.40 25.77 23.37
CA VAL A 217 -23.00 26.34 22.16
C VAL A 217 -24.43 26.78 22.42
N LYS A 218 -25.29 25.93 23.01
CA LYS A 218 -26.69 26.28 23.32
C LYS A 218 -26.80 27.44 24.31
N ASN A 219 -25.99 27.45 25.35
CA ASN A 219 -26.02 28.48 26.39
C ASN A 219 -25.57 29.86 25.88
N LYS A 220 -24.83 29.90 24.75
CA LYS A 220 -24.37 31.15 24.13
C LYS A 220 -25.49 31.91 23.40
N TYR A 221 -26.61 31.25 23.10
CA TYR A 221 -27.71 31.83 22.31
C TYR A 221 -29.04 31.70 23.07
N PRO A 222 -30.08 32.50 22.70
CA PRO A 222 -31.38 32.43 23.34
C PRO A 222 -31.99 31.03 23.32
N ALA A 223 -32.73 30.69 24.38
CA ALA A 223 -33.46 29.43 24.46
C ALA A 223 -34.41 29.28 23.25
N GLY A 224 -34.34 28.13 22.58
CA GLY A 224 -35.14 27.85 21.38
C GLY A 224 -34.49 28.24 20.04
N ALA A 225 -33.30 28.87 20.04
CA ALA A 225 -32.55 29.12 18.81
C ALA A 225 -32.31 27.82 18.03
N LYS A 226 -32.59 27.85 16.73
CA LYS A 226 -32.39 26.70 15.84
C LYS A 226 -30.94 26.67 15.37
N ILE A 227 -30.21 25.66 15.81
CA ILE A 227 -28.78 25.49 15.53
C ILE A 227 -28.61 24.42 14.45
N LEU A 228 -27.83 24.74 13.42
CA LEU A 228 -27.37 23.81 12.39
C LEU A 228 -25.85 23.65 12.48
N HIS A 229 -25.39 22.42 12.68
CA HIS A 229 -23.97 22.09 12.73
C HIS A 229 -23.48 21.41 11.44
N ILE A 230 -22.29 21.80 11.00
CA ILE A 230 -21.59 21.29 9.83
C ILE A 230 -20.24 20.72 10.27
N GLY A 231 -19.95 19.47 9.92
CA GLY A 231 -18.66 18.83 10.18
C GLY A 231 -18.51 17.49 9.46
N ASP A 232 -17.32 16.90 9.52
CA ASP A 232 -16.94 15.69 8.78
C ASP A 232 -17.07 14.40 9.60
N ASN A 233 -17.06 14.51 10.92
CA ASN A 233 -16.99 13.35 11.81
C ASN A 233 -18.38 12.82 12.19
N GLN A 234 -18.63 11.54 11.90
CA GLN A 234 -19.92 10.91 12.20
C GLN A 234 -20.26 10.88 13.70
N GLN A 235 -19.27 10.76 14.58
CA GLN A 235 -19.49 10.73 16.02
C GLN A 235 -19.55 12.14 16.61
N SER A 236 -18.53 12.95 16.36
CA SER A 236 -18.36 14.27 16.98
C SER A 236 -19.28 15.31 16.38
N ASP A 237 -19.55 15.30 15.07
CA ASP A 237 -20.27 16.37 14.36
C ASP A 237 -21.66 15.94 13.85
N VAL A 238 -21.99 14.65 13.95
CA VAL A 238 -23.33 14.15 13.59
C VAL A 238 -24.06 13.56 14.78
N ALA A 239 -23.56 12.45 15.34
CA ALA A 239 -24.26 11.73 16.40
C ALA A 239 -24.34 12.54 17.72
N SER A 240 -23.23 13.11 18.19
CA SER A 240 -23.18 13.89 19.43
C SER A 240 -24.08 15.14 19.41
N PRO A 241 -24.02 16.03 18.41
CA PRO A 241 -24.90 17.20 18.35
C PRO A 241 -26.38 16.82 18.19
N SER A 242 -26.68 15.79 17.40
CA SER A 242 -28.06 15.32 17.23
C SER A 242 -28.68 14.86 18.55
N LYS A 243 -27.91 14.14 19.40
CA LYS A 243 -28.34 13.76 20.77
C LYS A 243 -28.63 14.97 21.67
N HIS A 244 -28.08 16.13 21.35
CA HIS A 244 -28.33 17.40 22.05
C HIS A 244 -29.41 18.27 21.38
N GLY A 245 -30.15 17.72 20.41
CA GLY A 245 -31.22 18.41 19.70
C GLY A 245 -30.72 19.51 18.75
N ILE A 246 -29.50 19.38 18.24
CA ILE A 246 -28.92 20.27 17.22
C ILE A 246 -29.07 19.59 15.85
N ALA A 247 -29.56 20.33 14.84
CA ALA A 247 -29.66 19.82 13.49
C ALA A 247 -28.26 19.70 12.87
N THR A 248 -28.05 18.72 11.99
CA THR A 248 -26.73 18.45 11.41
C THR A 248 -26.77 18.44 9.88
N HIS A 249 -25.64 18.81 9.27
CA HIS A 249 -25.40 18.70 7.84
C HIS A 249 -23.95 18.25 7.61
N PRO A 250 -23.72 16.94 7.42
CA PRO A 250 -22.38 16.40 7.25
C PRO A 250 -21.65 17.00 6.05
N TYR A 251 -20.34 17.14 6.15
CA TYR A 251 -19.46 17.60 5.07
C TYR A 251 -18.25 16.67 4.96
N LEU A 252 -18.19 15.84 3.91
CA LEU A 252 -17.16 14.80 3.77
C LEU A 252 -16.11 15.12 2.70
N HIS A 253 -16.33 16.16 1.92
CA HIS A 253 -15.56 16.46 0.72
C HIS A 253 -14.08 16.75 1.06
N ALA A 254 -13.80 17.55 2.10
CA ALA A 254 -12.43 17.84 2.52
C ALA A 254 -11.85 16.85 3.55
N ARG A 255 -12.53 15.73 3.84
CA ARG A 255 -12.13 14.84 4.94
C ARG A 255 -10.78 14.16 4.66
N SER A 256 -9.87 14.16 5.62
CA SER A 256 -8.59 13.45 5.52
C SER A 256 -8.76 11.92 5.59
N ALA A 257 -7.77 11.18 5.10
CA ALA A 257 -7.78 9.72 5.22
C ALA A 257 -7.22 9.33 6.61
N PRO A 258 -7.92 8.49 7.39
CA PRO A 258 -7.45 8.09 8.72
C PRO A 258 -6.35 7.02 8.62
N ARG A 259 -5.14 7.42 8.23
CA ARG A 259 -3.93 6.56 8.19
C ARG A 259 -3.35 6.38 9.58
N LYS A 260 -3.94 5.47 10.35
CA LYS A 260 -3.62 5.22 11.76
C LYS A 260 -2.43 4.27 11.98
N GLY A 261 -1.77 3.78 10.93
CA GLY A 261 -0.60 2.90 11.02
C GLY A 261 0.37 3.07 9.87
N GLY A 262 1.30 2.13 9.76
CA GLY A 262 2.42 2.24 8.83
C GLY A 262 3.42 3.33 9.21
N PRO A 263 4.34 3.69 8.32
CA PRO A 263 5.43 4.62 8.63
C PRO A 263 4.92 6.05 8.89
N LEU A 264 5.53 6.70 9.88
CA LEU A 264 5.42 8.13 10.14
C LEU A 264 6.85 8.70 10.22
N CYS A 265 7.36 9.17 9.08
CA CYS A 265 8.70 9.73 8.93
C CYS A 265 8.76 10.58 7.65
N PRO A 266 9.80 11.41 7.42
CA PRO A 266 9.90 12.28 6.23
C PRO A 266 9.74 11.55 4.88
N ALA A 267 10.18 10.30 4.78
CA ALA A 267 10.06 9.50 3.56
C ALA A 267 8.61 9.27 3.08
N ILE A 268 7.60 9.46 3.93
CA ILE A 268 6.18 9.34 3.52
C ILE A 268 5.64 10.58 2.81
N LEU A 269 6.32 11.73 2.95
CA LEU A 269 5.80 13.02 2.49
C LEU A 269 5.51 13.09 0.99
N PRO A 270 6.34 12.52 0.08
CA PRO A 270 6.04 12.51 -1.35
C PRO A 270 4.70 11.84 -1.66
N PHE A 271 4.45 10.66 -1.08
CA PHE A 271 3.19 9.93 -1.25
C PHE A 271 2.02 10.63 -0.57
N SER A 272 2.20 11.05 0.69
CA SER A 272 1.15 11.72 1.47
C SER A 272 0.62 12.97 0.77
N ILE A 273 1.52 13.83 0.27
CA ILE A 273 1.14 15.05 -0.42
C ILE A 273 0.51 14.74 -1.79
N ALA A 274 1.10 13.83 -2.57
CA ALA A 274 0.55 13.46 -3.88
C ALA A 274 -0.86 12.85 -3.77
N SER A 275 -1.05 11.91 -2.83
CA SER A 275 -2.35 11.29 -2.53
C SER A 275 -3.38 12.33 -2.11
N ARG A 276 -2.99 13.26 -1.22
CA ARG A 276 -3.90 14.30 -0.75
C ARG A 276 -4.30 15.29 -1.83
N VAL A 277 -3.35 15.74 -2.65
CA VAL A 277 -3.65 16.65 -3.77
C VAL A 277 -4.59 15.96 -4.77
N ALA A 278 -4.35 14.69 -5.10
CA ALA A 278 -5.26 13.92 -5.95
C ALA A 278 -6.67 13.83 -5.35
N GLN A 279 -6.78 13.57 -4.05
CA GLN A 279 -8.07 13.53 -3.34
C GLN A 279 -8.81 14.88 -3.39
N LEU A 280 -8.14 15.99 -3.11
CA LEU A 280 -8.77 17.32 -3.02
C LEU A 280 -9.11 17.92 -4.40
N THR A 281 -8.40 17.53 -5.44
CA THR A 281 -8.67 17.97 -6.83
C THR A 281 -9.68 17.07 -7.54
N HIS A 282 -9.85 15.83 -7.07
CA HIS A 282 -10.78 14.84 -7.63
C HIS A 282 -11.59 14.14 -6.52
N PRO A 283 -12.42 14.89 -5.78
CA PRO A 283 -13.07 14.46 -4.54
C PRO A 283 -14.16 13.41 -4.71
N ARG A 284 -14.76 13.33 -5.90
CA ARG A 284 -15.83 12.38 -6.23
C ARG A 284 -15.30 11.05 -6.78
N CYS A 285 -14.00 10.79 -6.64
CA CYS A 285 -13.44 9.50 -6.99
C CYS A 285 -13.93 8.43 -5.98
N THR A 286 -15.05 7.81 -6.33
CA THR A 286 -15.51 6.57 -5.71
C THR A 286 -14.61 5.41 -6.14
N ALA A 287 -14.64 4.33 -5.36
CA ALA A 287 -13.95 3.07 -5.66
C ALA A 287 -14.11 2.65 -7.15
N GLY A 288 -13.07 2.06 -7.71
CA GLY A 288 -12.97 1.61 -9.08
C GLY A 288 -11.81 2.26 -9.85
N GLN A 289 -11.99 2.49 -11.15
CA GLN A 289 -10.91 2.89 -12.06
C GLN A 289 -10.21 4.18 -11.65
N ASN A 290 -10.95 5.15 -11.09
CA ASN A 290 -10.40 6.44 -10.67
C ASN A 290 -9.47 6.31 -9.46
N THR A 291 -9.89 5.55 -8.43
CA THR A 291 -9.03 5.26 -7.27
C THR A 291 -7.74 4.59 -7.71
N MET A 292 -7.84 3.60 -8.61
CA MET A 292 -6.65 2.91 -9.12
C MET A 292 -5.74 3.81 -9.97
N ALA A 293 -6.31 4.71 -10.77
CA ALA A 293 -5.52 5.70 -11.51
C ALA A 293 -4.80 6.68 -10.58
N GLN A 294 -5.46 7.19 -9.53
CA GLN A 294 -4.83 8.05 -8.52
C GLN A 294 -3.71 7.34 -7.77
N LEU A 295 -3.94 6.07 -7.39
CA LEU A 295 -2.93 5.24 -6.76
C LEU A 295 -1.75 4.99 -7.71
N GLY A 296 -2.01 4.78 -9.00
CA GLY A 296 -0.97 4.65 -10.02
C GLY A 296 -0.12 5.91 -10.16
N ALA A 297 -0.76 7.07 -10.23
CA ALA A 297 -0.08 8.36 -10.36
C ALA A 297 0.74 8.76 -9.13
N SER A 298 0.46 8.18 -7.95
CA SER A 298 1.14 8.46 -6.68
C SER A 298 2.01 7.28 -6.25
N TRP A 299 1.42 6.27 -5.60
CA TRP A 299 2.08 5.07 -5.11
C TRP A 299 2.81 4.30 -6.22
N GLY A 300 2.14 4.06 -7.36
CA GLY A 300 2.72 3.28 -8.47
C GLY A 300 3.95 3.93 -9.06
N ALA A 301 3.90 5.25 -9.28
CA ALA A 301 5.04 6.01 -9.77
C ALA A 301 6.23 5.96 -8.80
N LEU A 302 6.00 6.14 -7.50
CA LEU A 302 7.07 6.07 -6.48
C LEU A 302 7.67 4.67 -6.39
N VAL A 303 6.85 3.63 -6.24
CA VAL A 303 7.32 2.26 -6.02
C VAL A 303 8.02 1.68 -7.25
N VAL A 304 7.37 1.74 -8.41
CA VAL A 304 7.92 1.16 -9.64
C VAL A 304 9.08 2.01 -10.17
N GLY A 305 8.97 3.33 -10.08
CA GLY A 305 10.03 4.25 -10.50
C GLY A 305 11.31 4.09 -9.67
N ALA A 306 11.17 4.02 -8.33
CA ALA A 306 12.32 3.77 -7.45
C ALA A 306 12.91 2.39 -7.67
N TYR A 307 12.08 1.35 -7.88
CA TYR A 307 12.58 0.01 -8.21
C TYR A 307 13.39 0.03 -9.51
N ALA A 308 12.89 0.68 -10.56
CA ALA A 308 13.60 0.82 -11.83
C ALA A 308 14.93 1.60 -11.69
N LYS A 309 14.96 2.66 -10.87
CA LYS A 309 16.19 3.43 -10.60
C LYS A 309 17.19 2.65 -9.73
N TRP A 310 16.72 1.86 -8.78
CA TRP A 310 17.56 0.92 -8.05
C TRP A 310 18.15 -0.14 -8.99
N LEU A 311 17.33 -0.73 -9.88
CA LEU A 311 17.79 -1.67 -10.89
C LEU A 311 18.89 -1.07 -11.79
N ALA A 312 18.72 0.18 -12.22
CA ALA A 312 19.75 0.87 -13.02
C ALA A 312 21.07 1.02 -12.25
N THR A 313 20.99 1.36 -10.96
CA THR A 313 22.16 1.41 -10.07
C THR A 313 22.84 0.04 -9.97
N GLN A 314 22.08 -1.03 -9.77
CA GLN A 314 22.64 -2.39 -9.70
C GLN A 314 23.25 -2.83 -11.04
N ALA A 315 22.56 -2.56 -12.15
CA ALA A 315 23.04 -2.88 -13.49
C ALA A 315 24.34 -2.15 -13.84
N ALA A 316 24.50 -0.90 -13.40
CA ALA A 316 25.74 -0.15 -13.58
C ALA A 316 26.92 -0.75 -12.80
N GLN A 317 26.67 -1.42 -11.68
CA GLN A 317 27.70 -2.10 -10.88
C GLN A 317 28.15 -3.41 -11.51
N VAL A 318 27.20 -4.28 -11.90
CA VAL A 318 27.53 -5.62 -12.39
C VAL A 318 27.72 -5.69 -13.92
N LYS A 319 27.28 -4.66 -14.65
CA LYS A 319 27.40 -4.47 -16.11
C LYS A 319 27.03 -5.73 -16.90
N PRO A 320 25.78 -6.24 -16.75
CA PRO A 320 25.34 -7.39 -17.51
C PRO A 320 25.30 -7.04 -19.00
N ARG A 321 25.52 -8.04 -19.86
CA ARG A 321 25.35 -7.92 -21.32
C ARG A 321 23.90 -7.60 -21.69
N HIS A 322 22.95 -8.12 -20.90
CA HIS A 322 21.51 -7.99 -21.17
C HIS A 322 20.69 -8.12 -19.88
N ILE A 323 19.60 -7.37 -19.77
CA ILE A 323 18.64 -7.44 -18.66
C ILE A 323 17.33 -8.09 -19.15
N PHE A 324 16.94 -9.20 -18.54
CA PHE A 324 15.67 -9.85 -18.79
C PHE A 324 14.66 -9.54 -17.69
N PHE A 325 13.53 -8.94 -18.07
CA PHE A 325 12.39 -8.77 -17.20
C PHE A 325 11.49 -10.00 -17.32
N CYS A 326 11.41 -10.77 -16.24
CA CYS A 326 10.71 -12.04 -16.21
C CYS A 326 9.19 -11.83 -16.24
N ALA A 327 8.51 -12.53 -17.14
CA ALA A 327 7.06 -12.64 -17.09
C ALA A 327 6.62 -13.40 -15.82
N ARG A 328 5.44 -13.13 -15.29
CA ARG A 328 4.43 -12.17 -15.78
C ARG A 328 4.51 -10.81 -15.09
N ASP A 329 4.94 -10.83 -13.83
CA ASP A 329 4.86 -9.69 -12.93
C ASP A 329 5.99 -8.68 -13.19
N GLY A 330 6.96 -9.00 -14.06
CA GLY A 330 7.94 -8.05 -14.55
C GLY A 330 7.42 -7.07 -15.62
N ALA A 331 6.15 -7.13 -16.03
CA ALA A 331 5.62 -6.31 -17.12
C ALA A 331 5.59 -4.81 -16.80
N LEU A 332 5.07 -4.42 -15.63
CA LEU A 332 5.08 -3.01 -15.22
C LEU A 332 6.52 -2.50 -14.96
N PRO A 333 7.40 -3.22 -14.23
CA PRO A 333 8.82 -2.86 -14.13
C PRO A 333 9.51 -2.68 -15.48
N TYR A 334 9.26 -3.56 -16.45
CA TYR A 334 9.82 -3.44 -17.80
C TYR A 334 9.31 -2.18 -18.52
N ALA A 335 8.01 -1.92 -18.47
CA ALA A 335 7.42 -0.74 -19.07
C ALA A 335 7.96 0.56 -18.43
N ALA A 336 8.14 0.57 -17.11
CA ALA A 336 8.75 1.69 -16.39
C ALA A 336 10.22 1.89 -16.78
N TRP A 337 11.00 0.81 -16.89
CA TRP A 337 12.39 0.86 -17.35
C TRP A 337 12.51 1.52 -18.73
N LYS A 338 11.65 1.10 -19.67
CA LYS A 338 11.58 1.70 -21.02
C LYS A 338 11.13 3.15 -20.99
N THR A 339 10.12 3.46 -20.18
CA THR A 339 9.55 4.82 -20.04
C THR A 339 10.56 5.81 -19.50
N LEU A 340 11.41 5.38 -18.56
CA LEU A 340 12.48 6.18 -17.96
C LEU A 340 13.74 6.25 -18.84
N GLY A 341 13.76 5.59 -20.00
CA GLY A 341 14.91 5.62 -20.92
C GLY A 341 16.14 4.87 -20.42
N LEU A 342 15.97 3.90 -19.51
CA LEU A 342 17.10 3.31 -18.77
C LEU A 342 18.01 2.42 -19.63
N ASP A 343 17.57 1.92 -20.79
CA ASP A 343 18.47 1.28 -21.77
C ASP A 343 19.56 2.26 -22.23
N ALA A 344 19.17 3.50 -22.56
CA ALA A 344 20.10 4.52 -23.03
C ALA A 344 20.94 5.08 -21.87
N GLU A 345 20.36 5.22 -20.68
CA GLU A 345 21.08 5.67 -19.49
C GLU A 345 22.19 4.67 -19.10
N THR A 346 21.88 3.37 -19.12
CA THR A 346 22.80 2.32 -18.68
C THR A 346 23.67 1.73 -19.79
N GLN A 347 23.31 1.96 -21.06
CA GLN A 347 23.91 1.32 -22.25
C GLN A 347 23.81 -0.20 -22.23
N ILE A 348 22.77 -0.74 -21.58
CA ILE A 348 22.51 -2.17 -21.49
C ILE A 348 21.16 -2.48 -22.14
N PRO A 349 21.09 -3.39 -23.13
CA PRO A 349 19.83 -3.79 -23.73
C PRO A 349 18.96 -4.56 -22.73
N SER A 350 17.64 -4.35 -22.84
CA SER A 350 16.65 -5.05 -22.04
C SER A 350 15.55 -5.70 -22.89
N SER A 351 15.04 -6.85 -22.44
CA SER A 351 13.89 -7.50 -23.07
C SER A 351 13.00 -8.19 -22.05
N TYR A 352 11.76 -8.42 -22.47
CA TYR A 352 10.79 -9.20 -21.70
C TYR A 352 10.98 -10.70 -21.97
N LEU A 353 11.05 -11.51 -20.92
CA LEU A 353 11.33 -12.94 -21.00
C LEU A 353 10.15 -13.76 -20.44
N TYR A 354 9.40 -14.42 -21.32
CA TYR A 354 8.29 -15.29 -20.94
C TYR A 354 8.79 -16.51 -20.17
N LEU A 355 8.56 -16.52 -18.85
CA LEU A 355 8.91 -17.61 -17.94
C LEU A 355 7.71 -17.95 -17.05
N SER A 356 7.79 -19.10 -16.38
CA SER A 356 6.99 -19.40 -15.19
C SER A 356 7.66 -20.51 -14.39
N ARG A 357 7.25 -20.65 -13.12
CA ARG A 357 7.65 -21.78 -12.26
C ARG A 357 7.30 -23.11 -12.93
N LYS A 358 6.12 -23.25 -13.54
CA LYS A 358 5.72 -24.48 -14.24
C LYS A 358 6.65 -24.77 -15.42
N ALA A 359 6.85 -23.79 -16.30
CA ALA A 359 7.61 -23.95 -17.54
C ALA A 359 9.09 -24.26 -17.30
N LEU A 360 9.66 -23.80 -16.17
CA LEU A 360 11.07 -24.01 -15.82
C LEU A 360 11.31 -25.19 -14.88
N ASN A 361 10.54 -25.29 -13.78
CA ASN A 361 10.84 -26.26 -12.72
C ASN A 361 10.72 -27.70 -13.22
N PHE A 362 9.80 -27.98 -14.13
CA PHE A 362 9.59 -29.34 -14.66
C PHE A 362 10.72 -29.75 -15.60
N GLY A 363 11.16 -28.84 -16.48
CA GLY A 363 12.34 -29.07 -17.30
C GLY A 363 13.61 -29.23 -16.44
N ALA A 364 13.78 -28.41 -15.40
CA ALA A 364 14.91 -28.53 -14.49
C ALA A 364 14.88 -29.84 -13.68
N ALA A 365 13.71 -30.32 -13.26
CA ALA A 365 13.55 -31.58 -12.56
C ALA A 365 14.14 -32.77 -13.36
N ALA A 366 13.97 -32.75 -14.68
CA ALA A 366 14.50 -33.77 -15.59
C ALA A 366 16.03 -33.94 -15.48
N THR A 367 16.79 -32.89 -15.18
CA THR A 367 18.27 -32.95 -15.19
C THR A 367 18.85 -33.76 -14.03
N SER A 368 18.01 -34.21 -13.09
CA SER A 368 18.39 -35.04 -11.95
C SER A 368 17.75 -36.43 -11.98
N CYS A 369 17.10 -36.80 -13.09
CA CYS A 369 16.33 -38.03 -13.25
C CYS A 369 16.87 -38.90 -14.39
N SER A 370 16.43 -40.16 -14.43
CA SER A 370 16.64 -41.12 -15.51
C SER A 370 15.34 -41.89 -15.80
N PRO A 371 15.26 -42.72 -16.85
CA PRO A 371 14.10 -43.57 -17.11
C PRO A 371 13.75 -44.52 -15.96
N GLU A 372 14.70 -44.88 -15.11
CA GLU A 372 14.52 -45.81 -13.99
C GLU A 372 14.34 -45.09 -12.65
N TYR A 373 14.61 -43.78 -12.58
CA TYR A 373 14.71 -43.06 -11.31
C TYR A 373 14.28 -41.60 -11.39
N LEU A 374 13.35 -41.20 -10.50
CA LEU A 374 13.01 -39.80 -10.27
C LEU A 374 13.64 -39.34 -8.96
N SER A 375 14.41 -38.26 -9.00
CA SER A 375 15.05 -37.76 -7.78
C SER A 375 14.01 -37.29 -6.74
N PRO A 376 14.35 -37.29 -5.44
CA PRO A 376 13.48 -36.76 -4.40
C PRO A 376 13.07 -35.31 -4.69
N ALA A 377 14.00 -34.48 -5.17
CA ALA A 377 13.74 -33.09 -5.52
C ALA A 377 12.75 -32.94 -6.69
N ALA A 378 12.85 -33.81 -7.70
CA ALA A 378 11.89 -33.87 -8.80
C ALA A 378 10.51 -34.30 -8.29
N LEU A 379 10.44 -35.34 -7.46
CA LEU A 379 9.18 -35.80 -6.87
C LEU A 379 8.53 -34.71 -6.01
N GLU A 380 9.28 -33.97 -5.18
CA GLU A 380 8.74 -32.82 -4.45
C GLU A 380 8.17 -31.75 -5.39
N THR A 381 8.89 -31.44 -6.46
CA THR A 381 8.45 -30.44 -7.45
C THR A 381 7.16 -30.86 -8.15
N LEU A 382 7.05 -32.12 -8.58
CA LEU A 382 5.88 -32.65 -9.28
C LEU A 382 4.67 -32.80 -8.37
N THR A 383 4.88 -33.01 -7.06
CA THR A 383 3.82 -33.25 -6.07
C THR A 383 3.52 -32.05 -5.18
N GLN A 384 4.15 -30.90 -5.43
CA GLN A 384 3.92 -29.68 -4.67
C GLN A 384 2.44 -29.25 -4.77
N THR A 385 1.77 -29.15 -3.61
CA THR A 385 0.36 -28.79 -3.48
C THR A 385 0.18 -27.81 -2.33
N TYR A 386 -0.47 -26.67 -2.60
CA TYR A 386 -0.84 -25.68 -1.59
C TYR A 386 -2.27 -25.89 -1.06
N ARG A 387 -3.09 -26.59 -1.85
CA ARG A 387 -4.48 -26.98 -1.55
C ARG A 387 -4.71 -28.41 -2.02
N PRO A 388 -5.79 -29.08 -1.58
CA PRO A 388 -6.17 -30.37 -2.10
C PRO A 388 -6.28 -30.35 -3.64
N ASN A 389 -5.56 -31.25 -4.31
CA ASN A 389 -5.56 -31.38 -5.77
C ASN A 389 -5.94 -32.80 -6.17
N SER A 390 -6.73 -32.98 -7.23
CA SER A 390 -7.03 -34.32 -7.71
C SER A 390 -5.84 -34.98 -8.40
N VAL A 391 -5.79 -36.31 -8.38
CA VAL A 391 -4.82 -37.09 -9.18
C VAL A 391 -4.84 -36.64 -10.65
N LYS A 392 -6.04 -36.40 -11.21
CA LYS A 392 -6.22 -35.83 -12.55
C LYS A 392 -5.48 -34.51 -12.71
N ALA A 393 -5.68 -33.57 -11.79
CA ALA A 393 -5.08 -32.23 -11.87
C ALA A 393 -3.55 -32.32 -11.84
N LEU A 394 -2.98 -33.17 -10.96
CA LEU A 394 -1.54 -33.36 -10.85
C LEU A 394 -0.93 -34.00 -12.11
N LEU A 395 -1.52 -35.06 -12.64
CA LEU A 395 -1.02 -35.69 -13.88
C LEU A 395 -1.19 -34.79 -15.11
N THR A 396 -2.32 -34.06 -15.20
CA THR A 396 -2.53 -33.05 -16.25
C THR A 396 -1.50 -31.94 -16.16
N ARG A 397 -1.15 -31.51 -14.93
CA ARG A 397 -0.12 -30.50 -14.69
C ARG A 397 1.24 -30.93 -15.25
N ILE A 398 1.62 -32.21 -15.08
CA ILE A 398 2.86 -32.81 -15.63
C ILE A 398 2.83 -32.90 -17.17
N GLY A 399 1.64 -32.82 -17.79
CA GLY A 399 1.47 -32.84 -19.24
C GLY A 399 0.90 -34.15 -19.78
N PHE A 400 0.35 -35.00 -18.91
CA PHE A 400 -0.38 -36.19 -19.34
C PHE A 400 -1.82 -35.87 -19.72
N THR A 401 -2.26 -36.39 -20.87
CA THR A 401 -3.64 -36.25 -21.34
C THR A 401 -4.52 -37.36 -20.75
N GLU A 402 -5.83 -37.14 -20.66
CA GLU A 402 -6.78 -38.13 -20.11
C GLU A 402 -6.75 -39.50 -20.80
N ARG A 403 -6.27 -39.55 -22.05
CA ARG A 403 -6.15 -40.78 -22.84
C ARG A 403 -4.83 -41.52 -22.61
N SER A 404 -3.91 -40.98 -21.84
CA SER A 404 -2.60 -41.60 -21.58
C SER A 404 -2.72 -42.86 -20.72
N PRO A 405 -1.87 -43.90 -20.92
CA PRO A 405 -1.89 -45.12 -20.10
C PRO A 405 -1.73 -44.85 -18.60
N ILE A 406 -0.86 -43.90 -18.23
CA ILE A 406 -0.63 -43.52 -16.83
C ILE A 406 -1.89 -42.95 -16.16
N MET A 407 -2.77 -42.23 -16.88
CA MET A 407 -4.05 -41.76 -16.33
C MET A 407 -4.99 -42.94 -16.02
N GLN A 408 -5.02 -43.96 -16.89
CA GLN A 408 -5.85 -45.15 -16.68
C GLN A 408 -5.35 -45.97 -15.48
N GLN A 409 -4.04 -46.16 -15.38
CA GLN A 409 -3.40 -46.84 -14.26
C GLN A 409 -3.59 -46.07 -12.95
N ALA A 410 -3.52 -44.75 -12.98
CA ALA A 410 -3.82 -43.91 -11.83
C ALA A 410 -5.28 -44.06 -11.37
N ALA A 411 -6.24 -44.12 -12.30
CA ALA A 411 -7.64 -44.34 -11.97
C ALA A 411 -7.85 -45.69 -11.26
N GLN A 412 -7.14 -46.74 -11.69
CA GLN A 412 -7.17 -48.06 -11.06
C GLN A 412 -6.54 -48.05 -9.67
N GLN A 413 -5.36 -47.44 -9.51
CA GLN A 413 -4.62 -47.44 -8.24
C GLN A 413 -5.27 -46.57 -7.17
N PHE A 414 -5.80 -45.40 -7.53
CA PHE A 414 -6.42 -44.47 -6.59
C PHE A 414 -7.95 -44.60 -6.52
N GLY A 415 -8.54 -45.53 -7.28
CA GLY A 415 -9.99 -45.77 -7.41
C GLY A 415 -10.75 -44.70 -8.18
N SER A 416 -10.26 -43.45 -8.21
CA SER A 416 -10.82 -42.36 -8.99
C SER A 416 -9.76 -41.33 -9.33
N LEU A 417 -9.83 -40.77 -10.55
CA LEU A 417 -9.03 -39.61 -10.94
C LEU A 417 -9.35 -38.35 -10.13
N GLN A 418 -10.51 -38.31 -9.47
CA GLN A 418 -10.89 -37.23 -8.55
C GLN A 418 -10.40 -37.45 -7.12
N HIS A 419 -9.67 -38.54 -6.86
CA HIS A 419 -9.04 -38.75 -5.57
C HIS A 419 -8.15 -37.57 -5.21
N SER A 420 -8.34 -37.03 -4.01
CA SER A 420 -7.64 -35.84 -3.55
C SER A 420 -6.27 -36.18 -2.96
N ILE A 421 -5.24 -35.50 -3.44
CA ILE A 421 -3.87 -35.54 -2.95
C ILE A 421 -3.60 -34.25 -2.17
N PHE A 422 -3.26 -34.40 -0.90
CA PHE A 422 -2.92 -33.27 -0.02
C PHE A 422 -2.06 -33.72 1.16
N TRP A 423 -1.16 -32.85 1.63
CA TRP A 423 -0.20 -33.19 2.69
C TRP A 423 -0.88 -33.58 4.01
N SER A 424 -2.08 -33.06 4.29
CA SER A 424 -2.83 -33.39 5.51
C SER A 424 -3.60 -34.72 5.41
N THR A 425 -3.72 -35.30 4.21
CA THR A 425 -4.31 -36.62 4.01
C THR A 425 -3.22 -37.67 4.19
N PRO A 426 -3.32 -38.58 5.20
CA PRO A 426 -2.27 -39.52 5.54
C PRO A 426 -1.76 -40.29 4.33
N ASN A 427 -0.44 -40.28 4.12
CA ASN A 427 0.28 -41.01 3.08
C ASN A 427 -0.12 -40.70 1.62
N SER A 428 -1.10 -39.82 1.35
CA SER A 428 -1.60 -39.59 -0.03
C SER A 428 -0.51 -39.09 -0.98
N VAL A 429 0.28 -38.10 -0.53
CA VAL A 429 1.41 -37.55 -1.28
C VAL A 429 2.51 -38.61 -1.45
N MET A 430 2.77 -39.43 -0.43
CA MET A 430 3.78 -40.50 -0.52
C MET A 430 3.36 -41.59 -1.51
N HIS A 431 2.09 -42.00 -1.49
CA HIS A 431 1.54 -42.96 -2.46
C HIS A 431 1.60 -42.40 -3.88
N PHE A 432 1.32 -41.10 -4.06
CA PHE A 432 1.43 -40.45 -5.36
C PHE A 432 2.89 -40.33 -5.82
N LYS A 433 3.84 -40.03 -4.93
CA LYS A 433 5.29 -40.07 -5.24
C LYS A 433 5.73 -41.48 -5.65
N ALA A 434 5.29 -42.50 -4.93
CA ALA A 434 5.59 -43.91 -5.26
C ALA A 434 4.99 -44.29 -6.63
N PHE A 435 3.78 -43.83 -6.93
CA PHE A 435 3.16 -44.00 -8.25
C PHE A 435 3.99 -43.35 -9.37
N LEU A 436 4.38 -42.08 -9.22
CA LEU A 436 5.24 -41.41 -10.20
C LEU A 436 6.59 -42.13 -10.36
N GLN A 437 7.17 -42.62 -9.27
CA GLN A 437 8.42 -43.38 -9.28
C GLN A 437 8.28 -44.75 -9.97
N HIS A 438 7.12 -45.41 -9.85
CA HIS A 438 6.82 -46.64 -10.60
C HIS A 438 6.74 -46.37 -12.11
N HIS A 439 6.21 -45.20 -12.49
CA HIS A 439 6.13 -44.71 -13.87
C HIS A 439 7.29 -43.78 -14.25
N ALA A 440 8.48 -44.02 -13.71
CA ALA A 440 9.63 -43.12 -13.89
C ALA A 440 9.96 -42.91 -15.37
N ALA A 441 9.84 -43.93 -16.22
CA ALA A 441 10.18 -43.85 -17.63
C ALA A 441 9.26 -42.88 -18.38
N GLU A 442 7.94 -42.99 -18.19
CA GLU A 442 6.96 -42.13 -18.84
C GLU A 442 7.04 -40.69 -18.32
N VAL A 443 7.21 -40.52 -17.00
CA VAL A 443 7.35 -39.21 -16.37
C VAL A 443 8.64 -38.54 -16.86
N TYR A 444 9.77 -39.25 -16.84
CA TYR A 444 11.05 -38.73 -17.31
C TYR A 444 11.00 -38.30 -18.78
N ALA A 445 10.42 -39.14 -19.66
CA ALA A 445 10.27 -38.81 -21.08
C ALA A 445 9.46 -37.52 -21.28
N ARG A 446 8.39 -37.32 -20.51
CA ARG A 446 7.60 -36.08 -20.55
C ARG A 446 8.38 -34.86 -20.06
N LEU A 447 9.14 -34.99 -18.97
CA LEU A 447 9.96 -33.90 -18.44
C LEU A 447 11.13 -33.53 -19.36
N CYS A 448 11.69 -34.49 -20.10
CA CYS A 448 12.71 -34.23 -21.12
C CYS A 448 12.18 -33.31 -22.23
N ILE A 449 10.92 -33.46 -22.64
CA ILE A 449 10.29 -32.53 -23.62
C ILE A 449 10.26 -31.11 -23.05
N ASP A 450 9.84 -30.95 -21.79
CA ASP A 450 9.79 -29.63 -21.15
C ASP A 450 11.20 -29.03 -20.98
N ARG A 451 12.19 -29.86 -20.61
CA ARG A 451 13.61 -29.49 -20.51
C ARG A 451 14.13 -28.98 -21.84
N ASP A 452 13.94 -29.74 -22.91
CA ASP A 452 14.51 -29.43 -24.22
C ASP A 452 13.87 -28.17 -24.80
N ASN A 453 12.54 -28.03 -24.67
CA ASN A 453 11.81 -26.84 -25.12
C ASN A 453 12.20 -25.59 -24.31
N ALA A 454 12.28 -25.69 -22.98
CA ALA A 454 12.70 -24.56 -22.13
C ALA A 454 14.15 -24.16 -22.41
N THR A 455 15.05 -25.14 -22.58
CA THR A 455 16.45 -24.90 -22.94
C THR A 455 16.53 -24.21 -24.29
N ALA A 456 15.86 -24.73 -25.33
CA ALA A 456 15.86 -24.12 -26.66
C ALA A 456 15.37 -22.67 -26.64
N TYR A 457 14.31 -22.38 -25.88
CA TYR A 457 13.82 -21.01 -25.70
C TYR A 457 14.85 -20.11 -25.00
N LEU A 458 15.45 -20.55 -23.89
CA LEU A 458 16.49 -19.78 -23.18
C LEU A 458 17.71 -19.51 -24.05
N LEU A 459 18.13 -20.50 -24.87
CA LEU A 459 19.22 -20.34 -25.82
C LEU A 459 18.88 -19.33 -26.92
N GLN A 460 17.67 -19.42 -27.49
CA GLN A 460 17.17 -18.48 -28.49
C GLN A 460 17.16 -17.03 -27.96
N GLN A 461 16.78 -16.82 -26.70
CA GLN A 461 16.77 -15.49 -26.09
C GLN A 461 18.17 -14.99 -25.70
N GLY A 462 19.21 -15.83 -25.81
CA GLY A 462 20.58 -15.45 -25.49
C GLY A 462 20.95 -15.54 -24.01
N ALA A 463 20.16 -16.23 -23.18
CA ALA A 463 20.42 -16.33 -21.73
C ALA A 463 21.76 -17.01 -21.39
N HIS A 464 22.30 -17.81 -22.32
CA HIS A 464 23.60 -18.49 -22.20
C HIS A 464 24.80 -17.60 -22.57
N GLN A 465 24.58 -16.43 -23.18
CA GLN A 465 25.64 -15.55 -23.69
C GLN A 465 26.22 -14.62 -22.60
N GLY A 466 26.07 -14.99 -21.32
CA GLY A 466 26.24 -14.09 -20.18
C GLY A 466 27.58 -13.34 -20.05
N PRO A 467 27.68 -12.40 -19.10
CA PRO A 467 26.78 -12.19 -17.95
C PRO A 467 25.41 -11.59 -18.28
N ILE A 468 24.33 -12.07 -17.64
CA ILE A 468 22.98 -11.52 -17.77
C ILE A 468 22.40 -11.10 -16.41
N ALA A 469 21.40 -10.22 -16.42
CA ALA A 469 20.58 -9.93 -15.25
C ALA A 469 19.14 -10.43 -15.45
N LEU A 470 18.55 -10.99 -14.39
CA LEU A 470 17.13 -11.35 -14.31
C LEU A 470 16.44 -10.41 -13.33
N VAL A 471 15.31 -9.85 -13.75
CA VAL A 471 14.44 -9.02 -12.91
C VAL A 471 13.13 -9.78 -12.70
N ASP A 472 12.81 -10.10 -11.44
CA ASP A 472 11.67 -10.95 -11.08
C ASP A 472 10.97 -10.43 -9.82
N VAL A 473 9.65 -10.60 -9.75
CA VAL A 473 8.81 -10.26 -8.57
C VAL A 473 8.59 -11.51 -7.70
N GLY A 474 9.33 -12.59 -7.94
CA GLY A 474 9.43 -13.74 -7.04
C GLY A 474 10.32 -13.49 -5.82
N TRP A 475 10.18 -14.33 -4.79
CA TRP A 475 10.81 -14.08 -3.48
C TRP A 475 11.91 -15.04 -3.07
N HIS A 476 12.18 -16.06 -3.89
CA HIS A 476 12.99 -17.21 -3.49
C HIS A 476 14.12 -17.56 -4.48
N GLY A 477 14.21 -16.92 -5.64
CA GLY A 477 15.20 -17.25 -6.67
C GLY A 477 15.04 -18.64 -7.31
N THR A 478 13.87 -19.28 -7.19
CA THR A 478 13.64 -20.63 -7.70
C THR A 478 13.73 -20.70 -9.22
N MET A 479 13.14 -19.74 -9.95
CA MET A 479 13.22 -19.71 -11.42
C MET A 479 14.66 -19.51 -11.90
N GLN A 480 15.44 -18.65 -11.22
CA GLN A 480 16.86 -18.47 -11.52
C GLN A 480 17.67 -19.75 -11.28
N ALA A 481 17.40 -20.49 -10.19
CA ALA A 481 18.02 -21.79 -9.97
C ALA A 481 17.70 -22.78 -11.10
N SER A 482 16.44 -22.83 -11.55
CA SER A 482 16.02 -23.68 -12.68
C SER A 482 16.70 -23.28 -13.99
N ILE A 483 16.81 -21.99 -14.30
CA ILE A 483 17.54 -21.51 -15.48
C ILE A 483 19.01 -21.93 -15.41
N ALA A 484 19.67 -21.72 -14.27
CA ALA A 484 21.07 -22.11 -14.08
C ALA A 484 21.27 -23.62 -14.27
N GLN A 485 20.34 -24.44 -13.76
CA GLN A 485 20.38 -25.90 -13.89
C GLN A 485 20.18 -26.36 -15.34
N LEU A 486 19.22 -25.77 -16.06
CA LEU A 486 18.97 -26.06 -17.48
C LEU A 486 20.21 -25.69 -18.34
N LEU A 487 20.77 -24.50 -18.12
CA LEU A 487 21.96 -24.05 -18.86
C LEU A 487 23.20 -24.91 -18.57
N ARG A 488 23.43 -25.31 -17.31
CA ARG A 488 24.52 -26.25 -16.95
C ARG A 488 24.35 -27.60 -17.64
N HIS A 489 23.14 -28.14 -17.62
CA HIS A 489 22.84 -29.42 -18.29
C HIS A 489 23.05 -29.32 -19.81
N ALA A 490 22.80 -28.16 -20.41
CA ALA A 490 23.07 -27.89 -21.82
C ALA A 490 24.55 -27.59 -22.14
N GLY A 491 25.45 -27.68 -21.16
CA GLY A 491 26.89 -27.49 -21.35
C GLY A 491 27.39 -26.05 -21.20
N TYR A 492 26.57 -25.13 -20.69
CA TYR A 492 26.95 -23.73 -20.49
C TYR A 492 27.27 -23.43 -19.02
N VAL A 493 28.11 -22.42 -18.79
CA VAL A 493 28.37 -21.89 -17.44
C VAL A 493 27.48 -20.66 -17.21
N PRO A 494 26.41 -20.76 -16.40
CA PRO A 494 25.48 -19.66 -16.20
C PRO A 494 26.15 -18.53 -15.40
N GLN A 495 26.05 -17.30 -15.90
CA GLN A 495 26.48 -16.08 -15.25
C GLN A 495 25.26 -15.17 -15.09
N ILE A 496 24.57 -15.27 -13.95
CA ILE A 496 23.26 -14.67 -13.74
C ILE A 496 23.27 -13.81 -12.47
N TYR A 497 22.87 -12.55 -12.62
CA TYR A 497 22.59 -11.63 -11.52
C TYR A 497 21.07 -11.50 -11.35
N GLY A 498 20.55 -11.89 -10.20
CA GLY A 498 19.12 -11.79 -9.89
C GLY A 498 18.77 -10.55 -9.10
N PHE A 499 17.80 -9.77 -9.59
CA PHE A 499 17.30 -8.57 -8.92
C PHE A 499 15.80 -8.70 -8.66
N TYR A 500 15.41 -8.58 -7.41
CA TYR A 500 14.05 -8.89 -6.94
C TYR A 500 13.43 -7.71 -6.19
N CYS A 501 12.09 -7.64 -6.15
CA CYS A 501 11.42 -6.67 -5.26
C CYS A 501 11.76 -6.94 -3.80
N GLY A 502 11.93 -8.20 -3.41
CA GLY A 502 12.49 -8.60 -2.13
C GLY A 502 12.81 -10.10 -2.09
N LEU A 503 13.52 -10.54 -1.05
CA LEU A 503 13.87 -11.95 -0.86
C LEU A 503 13.50 -12.43 0.54
N TRP A 504 12.93 -13.63 0.64
CA TRP A 504 12.69 -14.31 1.92
C TRP A 504 13.85 -15.21 2.30
N ASN A 505 14.02 -15.52 3.59
CA ASN A 505 15.11 -16.34 4.13
C ASN A 505 15.28 -17.69 3.39
N ARG A 506 14.19 -18.24 2.83
CA ARG A 506 14.24 -19.47 2.02
C ARG A 506 15.03 -19.31 0.71
N ALA A 507 15.25 -18.11 0.19
CA ALA A 507 16.11 -17.83 -0.98
C ALA A 507 17.56 -18.30 -0.77
N GLN A 508 18.05 -18.29 0.49
CA GLN A 508 19.39 -18.78 0.86
C GLN A 508 19.63 -20.24 0.39
N ARG A 509 18.58 -21.07 0.37
CA ARG A 509 18.67 -22.47 -0.10
C ARG A 509 18.94 -22.58 -1.60
N ASN A 510 18.54 -21.57 -2.37
CA ASN A 510 18.70 -21.55 -3.82
C ASN A 510 19.99 -20.84 -4.27
N ARG A 511 20.59 -19.97 -3.45
CA ARG A 511 21.84 -19.24 -3.76
C ARG A 511 22.97 -20.15 -4.32
N PRO A 512 23.26 -21.36 -3.78
CA PRO A 512 24.31 -22.21 -4.34
C PRO A 512 24.10 -22.61 -5.81
N ILE A 513 22.84 -22.71 -6.24
CA ILE A 513 22.47 -23.11 -7.61
C ILE A 513 22.24 -21.87 -8.47
N ALA A 514 21.47 -20.90 -7.95
CA ALA A 514 21.02 -19.69 -8.63
C ALA A 514 22.14 -18.65 -8.83
N GLY A 515 23.12 -18.60 -7.93
CA GLY A 515 24.16 -17.59 -7.92
C GLY A 515 23.74 -16.32 -7.18
N TRP A 516 24.04 -15.17 -7.76
CA TRP A 516 23.84 -13.85 -7.15
C TRP A 516 22.36 -13.47 -7.10
N LEU A 517 21.87 -13.03 -5.93
CA LEU A 517 20.49 -12.57 -5.69
C LEU A 517 20.51 -11.33 -4.79
N ASP A 518 19.86 -10.25 -5.22
CA ASP A 518 19.63 -9.03 -4.43
C ASP A 518 18.16 -8.63 -4.42
N GLY A 519 17.70 -8.05 -3.30
CA GLY A 519 16.33 -7.58 -3.12
C GLY A 519 16.28 -6.08 -2.82
N ALA A 520 15.30 -5.38 -3.39
CA ALA A 520 15.16 -3.92 -3.27
C ALA A 520 14.51 -3.47 -1.95
N PHE A 521 13.37 -4.06 -1.58
CA PHE A 521 12.54 -3.66 -0.43
C PHE A 521 12.70 -4.57 0.79
N GLY A 522 13.43 -5.66 0.64
CA GLY A 522 13.69 -6.65 1.67
C GLY A 522 14.70 -7.68 1.19
N ASN A 523 15.39 -8.35 2.11
CA ASN A 523 16.39 -9.35 1.76
C ASN A 523 16.34 -10.56 2.69
N ASP A 524 16.93 -11.65 2.22
CA ASP A 524 16.90 -12.98 2.85
C ASP A 524 17.89 -13.14 4.01
N PHE A 525 18.59 -12.07 4.40
CA PHE A 525 19.40 -12.01 5.62
C PHE A 525 18.66 -11.33 6.78
N LEU A 526 17.56 -10.61 6.51
CA LEU A 526 16.74 -10.01 7.54
C LEU A 526 15.85 -11.07 8.22
N PRO A 527 15.50 -10.91 9.51
CA PRO A 527 14.51 -11.75 10.16
C PRO A 527 13.12 -11.61 9.54
N ASP A 528 12.41 -12.72 9.35
CA ASP A 528 11.06 -12.72 8.73
C ASP A 528 10.08 -11.77 9.47
N ASN A 529 10.15 -11.71 10.80
CA ASN A 529 9.25 -10.92 11.63
C ASN A 529 9.51 -9.40 11.56
N THR A 530 10.62 -8.94 10.98
CA THR A 530 10.88 -7.50 10.77
C THR A 530 10.42 -7.01 9.39
N GLN A 531 10.11 -7.93 8.47
CA GLN A 531 9.70 -7.63 7.09
C GLN A 531 8.16 -7.65 6.91
N TYR A 532 7.39 -7.45 7.98
CA TYR A 532 5.93 -7.57 7.98
C TYR A 532 5.22 -6.59 7.01
N ALA A 533 5.78 -5.39 6.81
CA ALA A 533 5.27 -4.43 5.84
C ALA A 533 5.31 -4.99 4.41
N LEU A 534 6.47 -5.52 4.01
CA LEU A 534 6.66 -6.17 2.71
C LEU A 534 5.79 -7.42 2.58
N ARG A 535 5.64 -8.19 3.67
CA ARG A 535 4.80 -9.38 3.69
C ARG A 535 3.32 -9.09 3.40
N ASN A 536 2.80 -7.96 3.92
CA ASN A 536 1.45 -7.49 3.59
C ASN A 536 1.35 -6.87 2.18
N ALA A 537 2.47 -6.60 1.51
CA ALA A 537 2.52 -5.98 0.18
C ALA A 537 2.76 -6.98 -0.95
N VAL A 538 3.10 -8.25 -0.66
CA VAL A 538 3.45 -9.26 -1.67
C VAL A 538 2.41 -9.36 -2.77
N ALA A 539 1.17 -9.69 -2.39
CA ALA A 539 0.12 -9.91 -3.35
C ALA A 539 -0.33 -8.61 -4.04
N ILE A 540 -0.14 -7.46 -3.39
CA ILE A 540 -0.37 -6.14 -4.00
C ILE A 540 0.61 -5.95 -5.16
N LEU A 541 1.91 -6.18 -4.93
CA LEU A 541 2.94 -6.05 -5.96
C LEU A 541 2.73 -7.05 -7.11
N GLU A 542 2.56 -8.33 -6.80
CA GLU A 542 2.38 -9.38 -7.81
C GLU A 542 1.19 -9.11 -8.74
N ASN A 543 0.05 -8.68 -8.19
CA ASN A 543 -1.13 -8.40 -8.99
C ASN A 543 -1.05 -7.07 -9.74
N LEU A 544 -0.57 -5.98 -9.11
CA LEU A 544 -0.51 -4.68 -9.79
C LEU A 544 0.55 -4.62 -10.89
N PHE A 545 1.58 -5.47 -10.83
CA PHE A 545 2.65 -5.49 -11.83
C PHE A 545 2.40 -6.49 -12.98
N THR A 546 1.41 -7.37 -12.83
CA THR A 546 1.01 -8.40 -13.79
C THR A 546 0.70 -7.84 -15.19
N ALA A 547 1.16 -8.55 -16.22
CA ALA A 547 0.85 -8.32 -17.63
C ALA A 547 -0.61 -8.63 -18.03
N ASN A 548 -1.05 -8.08 -19.16
CA ASN A 548 -2.33 -8.40 -19.81
C ASN A 548 -2.32 -9.71 -20.62
N HIS A 549 -1.64 -10.74 -20.13
CA HIS A 549 -1.61 -12.07 -20.75
C HIS A 549 -1.53 -13.15 -19.67
N GLY A 550 -1.94 -14.38 -19.99
CA GLY A 550 -1.86 -15.48 -19.03
C GLY A 550 -0.43 -15.97 -18.76
N THR A 551 -0.30 -16.81 -17.74
CA THR A 551 0.99 -17.42 -17.35
C THR A 551 1.57 -18.31 -18.45
N THR A 552 2.89 -18.36 -18.54
CA THR A 552 3.60 -19.26 -19.48
C THR A 552 3.44 -20.70 -19.02
N VAL A 553 2.85 -21.59 -19.82
CA VAL A 553 2.66 -23.00 -19.46
C VAL A 553 3.72 -23.93 -20.05
N GLY A 554 4.49 -23.45 -21.03
CA GLY A 554 5.55 -24.18 -21.72
C GLY A 554 5.97 -23.45 -22.98
N TYR A 555 6.69 -24.14 -23.86
CA TYR A 555 7.15 -23.60 -25.14
C TYR A 555 6.92 -24.61 -26.26
N GLN A 556 6.76 -24.12 -27.48
CA GLN A 556 6.67 -24.95 -28.67
C GLN A 556 7.50 -24.35 -29.80
N ASN A 557 7.99 -25.21 -30.69
CA ASN A 557 8.64 -24.77 -31.91
C ASN A 557 7.58 -24.44 -32.97
N HIS A 558 7.59 -23.19 -33.45
CA HIS A 558 6.81 -22.74 -34.59
C HIS A 558 7.76 -22.25 -35.68
N ASN A 559 7.89 -23.02 -36.76
CA ASN A 559 8.74 -22.71 -37.93
C ASN A 559 10.20 -22.35 -37.56
N GLY A 560 10.81 -23.13 -36.66
CA GLY A 560 12.20 -22.93 -36.22
C GLY A 560 12.36 -21.92 -35.09
N THR A 561 11.27 -21.31 -34.61
CA THR A 561 11.27 -20.34 -33.50
C THR A 561 10.53 -20.92 -32.30
N MET A 562 11.18 -20.93 -31.14
CA MET A 562 10.53 -21.25 -29.88
C MET A 562 9.62 -20.10 -29.45
N VAL A 563 8.33 -20.40 -29.27
CA VAL A 563 7.31 -19.47 -28.81
C VAL A 563 6.70 -19.92 -27.48
N PRO A 564 6.38 -19.00 -26.56
CA PRO A 564 5.72 -19.34 -25.31
C PRO A 564 4.27 -19.77 -25.55
N LEU A 565 3.85 -20.80 -24.82
CA LEU A 565 2.44 -21.19 -24.69
C LEU A 565 1.87 -20.46 -23.48
N LEU A 566 0.79 -19.71 -23.65
CA LEU A 566 0.17 -18.93 -22.57
C LEU A 566 -1.17 -19.54 -22.17
N ALA A 567 -1.44 -19.60 -20.87
CA ALA A 567 -2.77 -19.93 -20.37
C ALA A 567 -3.79 -18.84 -20.71
N HIS A 568 -5.07 -19.19 -20.66
CA HIS A 568 -6.17 -18.24 -20.73
C HIS A 568 -6.89 -18.18 -19.37
N SER A 569 -7.24 -16.97 -18.94
CA SER A 569 -8.01 -16.72 -17.71
C SER A 569 -8.90 -15.50 -17.90
N GLU A 570 -10.22 -15.71 -17.89
CA GLU A 570 -11.21 -14.64 -17.98
C GLU A 570 -11.20 -13.74 -16.74
N ILE A 571 -10.98 -14.33 -15.56
CA ILE A 571 -10.85 -13.61 -14.28
C ILE A 571 -9.68 -12.62 -14.36
N GLU A 572 -8.50 -13.09 -14.75
CA GLU A 572 -7.30 -12.25 -14.85
C GLU A 572 -7.48 -11.13 -15.89
N SER A 573 -8.07 -11.45 -17.04
CA SER A 573 -8.35 -10.47 -18.10
C SER A 573 -9.32 -9.38 -17.62
N THR A 574 -10.37 -9.79 -16.91
CA THR A 574 -11.42 -8.89 -16.39
C THR A 574 -10.88 -7.97 -15.30
N GLN A 575 -10.17 -8.52 -14.31
CA GLN A 575 -9.57 -7.70 -13.25
C GLN A 575 -8.45 -6.81 -13.79
N HIS A 576 -7.72 -7.25 -14.80
CA HIS A 576 -6.73 -6.41 -15.46
C HIS A 576 -7.37 -5.19 -16.10
N ALA A 577 -8.44 -5.36 -16.88
CA ALA A 577 -9.16 -4.24 -17.49
C ALA A 577 -9.78 -3.28 -16.45
N ARG A 578 -10.32 -3.83 -15.35
CA ARG A 578 -11.05 -3.06 -14.32
C ARG A 578 -10.13 -2.32 -13.34
N ILE A 579 -9.07 -2.96 -12.84
CA ILE A 579 -8.26 -2.48 -11.71
C ILE A 579 -6.83 -2.17 -12.15
N ILE A 580 -6.16 -3.13 -12.80
CA ILE A 580 -4.71 -3.06 -13.03
C ILE A 580 -4.36 -2.06 -14.13
N LYS A 581 -5.10 -2.04 -15.25
CA LYS A 581 -4.83 -1.16 -16.39
C LYS A 581 -4.92 0.34 -16.04
N PRO A 582 -5.96 0.84 -15.34
CA PRO A 582 -5.98 2.23 -14.89
C PRO A 582 -4.76 2.59 -14.04
N PHE A 583 -4.39 1.71 -13.10
CA PHE A 583 -3.22 1.87 -12.25
C PHE A 583 -1.91 1.95 -13.05
N GLN A 584 -1.67 0.97 -13.94
CA GLN A 584 -0.45 0.91 -14.74
C GLN A 584 -0.35 2.10 -15.71
N THR A 585 -1.47 2.49 -16.33
CA THR A 585 -1.51 3.63 -17.27
C THR A 585 -1.12 4.93 -16.58
N ALA A 586 -1.70 5.20 -15.40
CA ALA A 586 -1.38 6.39 -14.62
C ALA A 586 0.06 6.37 -14.10
N THR A 587 0.54 5.20 -13.65
CA THR A 587 1.95 5.00 -13.23
C THR A 587 2.92 5.41 -14.34
N LEU A 588 2.74 4.87 -15.54
CA LEU A 588 3.63 5.14 -16.67
C LEU A 588 3.50 6.59 -17.17
N ALA A 589 2.30 7.17 -17.12
CA ALA A 589 2.10 8.58 -17.47
C ALA A 589 2.86 9.52 -16.53
N THR A 590 2.78 9.29 -15.22
CA THR A 590 3.53 10.06 -14.23
C THR A 590 5.04 9.87 -14.40
N LEU A 591 5.52 8.64 -14.59
CA LEU A 591 6.96 8.37 -14.80
C LEU A 591 7.48 9.03 -16.07
N LYS A 592 6.69 9.04 -17.15
CA LYS A 592 7.03 9.74 -18.39
C LYS A 592 7.18 11.23 -18.16
N GLN A 593 6.26 11.84 -17.40
CA GLN A 593 6.35 13.25 -17.05
C GLN A 593 7.58 13.53 -16.17
N LEU A 594 7.83 12.74 -15.13
CA LEU A 594 9.01 12.85 -14.28
C LEU A 594 10.32 12.77 -15.07
N SER A 595 10.41 11.83 -16.02
CA SER A 595 11.59 11.69 -16.89
C SER A 595 11.79 12.90 -17.81
N ALA A 596 10.70 13.49 -18.33
CA ALA A 596 10.77 14.60 -19.27
C ALA A 596 11.02 15.97 -18.61
N THR A 597 10.45 16.21 -17.43
CA THR A 597 10.44 17.55 -16.80
C THR A 597 11.11 17.61 -15.42
N GLY A 598 11.44 16.45 -14.83
CA GLY A 598 11.90 16.35 -13.44
C GLY A 598 10.79 16.45 -12.39
N GLN A 599 9.54 16.76 -12.79
CA GLN A 599 8.41 16.95 -11.87
C GLN A 599 7.08 16.56 -12.50
N ALA A 600 6.28 15.78 -11.77
CA ALA A 600 4.91 15.42 -12.12
C ALA A 600 3.97 15.73 -10.96
N GLN A 601 3.10 16.72 -11.13
CA GLN A 601 2.30 17.30 -10.04
C GLN A 601 3.21 17.70 -8.86
N THR A 602 3.12 17.01 -7.73
CA THR A 602 3.92 17.24 -6.53
C THR A 602 5.11 16.27 -6.39
N LEU A 603 5.19 15.24 -7.24
CA LEU A 603 6.29 14.29 -7.24
C LEU A 603 7.47 14.85 -8.02
N LEU A 604 8.68 14.61 -7.51
CA LEU A 604 9.93 15.01 -8.12
C LEU A 604 10.74 13.77 -8.52
N SER A 605 11.59 13.89 -9.52
CA SER A 605 12.46 12.78 -9.96
C SER A 605 13.41 12.31 -8.84
N THR A 606 13.77 13.21 -7.91
CA THR A 606 14.55 12.91 -6.71
C THR A 606 13.79 12.08 -5.67
N ASP A 607 12.47 11.94 -5.81
CA ASP A 607 11.65 11.14 -4.88
C ASP A 607 11.68 9.64 -5.22
N LEU A 608 12.26 9.26 -6.37
CA LEU A 608 12.40 7.87 -6.82
C LEU A 608 13.52 7.14 -6.06
N THR A 609 13.43 7.11 -4.74
CA THR A 609 14.35 6.42 -3.83
C THR A 609 13.68 5.21 -3.19
N LEU A 610 14.47 4.18 -2.84
CA LEU A 610 13.96 2.99 -2.16
C LEU A 610 13.29 3.33 -0.82
N GLU A 611 13.78 4.34 -0.10
CA GLU A 611 13.22 4.77 1.17
C GLU A 611 11.80 5.33 1.01
N THR A 612 11.60 6.25 0.05
CA THR A 612 10.29 6.82 -0.27
C THR A 612 9.33 5.76 -0.77
N ALA A 613 9.80 4.89 -1.66
CA ALA A 613 9.02 3.78 -2.19
C ALA A 613 8.59 2.80 -1.09
N PHE A 614 9.51 2.42 -0.20
CA PHE A 614 9.19 1.51 0.90
C PHE A 614 8.23 2.16 1.91
N ALA A 615 8.39 3.45 2.22
CA ALA A 615 7.46 4.16 3.09
C ALA A 615 6.04 4.17 2.49
N SER A 616 5.93 4.44 1.19
CA SER A 616 4.65 4.44 0.44
C SER A 616 4.03 3.03 0.39
N LEU A 617 4.85 2.02 0.11
CA LEU A 617 4.47 0.60 0.12
C LEU A 617 3.93 0.18 1.49
N ALA A 618 4.65 0.49 2.56
CA ALA A 618 4.26 0.15 3.92
C ALA A 618 3.01 0.91 4.37
N ARG A 619 2.83 2.18 3.97
CA ARG A 619 1.61 2.95 4.29
C ARG A 619 0.36 2.33 3.67
N LEU A 620 0.41 1.95 2.40
CA LEU A 620 -0.70 1.25 1.74
C LEU A 620 -0.95 -0.12 2.41
N ALA A 621 0.10 -0.93 2.56
CA ALA A 621 -0.02 -2.31 3.05
C ALA A 621 -0.46 -2.39 4.52
N LEU A 622 -0.10 -1.40 5.35
CA LEU A 622 -0.35 -1.43 6.80
C LEU A 622 -1.49 -0.51 7.27
N SER A 623 -1.93 0.43 6.45
CA SER A 623 -3.01 1.34 6.81
C SER A 623 -3.86 1.71 5.60
N PRO A 624 -4.45 0.73 4.88
CA PRO A 624 -5.21 0.99 3.66
C PRO A 624 -6.46 1.85 3.95
N THR A 625 -6.81 2.74 3.02
CA THR A 625 -8.11 3.42 3.03
C THR A 625 -9.23 2.46 2.68
N THR A 626 -10.48 2.86 2.93
CA THR A 626 -11.66 2.05 2.56
C THR A 626 -11.74 1.77 1.06
N ASN A 627 -11.37 2.73 0.20
CA ASN A 627 -11.40 2.53 -1.26
C ASN A 627 -10.28 1.59 -1.73
N GLU A 628 -9.06 1.75 -1.20
CA GLU A 628 -7.95 0.85 -1.50
C GLU A 628 -8.27 -0.58 -1.03
N LEU A 629 -8.82 -0.73 0.17
CA LEU A 629 -9.26 -2.01 0.72
C LEU A 629 -10.34 -2.67 -0.16
N HIS A 630 -11.31 -1.89 -0.63
CA HIS A 630 -12.35 -2.37 -1.54
C HIS A 630 -11.77 -2.83 -2.88
N ASP A 631 -10.99 -1.98 -3.54
CA ASP A 631 -10.52 -2.26 -4.90
C ASP A 631 -9.41 -3.30 -4.92
N ILE A 632 -8.34 -3.10 -4.15
CA ILE A 632 -7.20 -4.02 -4.10
C ILE A 632 -7.59 -5.30 -3.36
N GLY A 633 -8.36 -5.20 -2.27
CA GLY A 633 -8.82 -6.39 -1.54
C GLY A 633 -9.71 -7.32 -2.37
N SER A 634 -10.38 -6.78 -3.41
CA SER A 634 -11.20 -7.57 -4.35
C SER A 634 -10.41 -8.28 -5.46
N LEU A 635 -9.10 -8.04 -5.59
CA LEU A 635 -8.28 -8.73 -6.60
C LEU A 635 -8.21 -10.22 -6.28
N GLU A 636 -8.58 -11.06 -7.25
CA GLU A 636 -8.51 -12.49 -7.06
C GLU A 636 -7.11 -12.98 -7.45
N HIS A 637 -6.39 -13.51 -6.46
CA HIS A 637 -5.02 -13.95 -6.59
C HIS A 637 -4.93 -15.48 -6.62
N CYS A 638 -3.96 -15.98 -7.40
CA CYS A 638 -3.65 -17.39 -7.47
C CYS A 638 -2.14 -17.63 -7.23
N GLY A 639 -1.79 -18.03 -6.00
CA GLY A 639 -0.40 -18.32 -5.62
C GLY A 639 0.12 -19.70 -6.07
N ASP A 640 -0.77 -20.60 -6.54
CA ASP A 640 -0.42 -21.97 -6.94
C ASP A 640 0.21 -22.02 -8.35
N ILE A 641 1.20 -22.91 -8.52
CA ILE A 641 1.87 -23.24 -9.79
C ILE A 641 0.85 -23.69 -10.85
N SER A 642 -0.28 -24.26 -10.43
CA SER A 642 -1.35 -24.73 -11.31
C SER A 642 -2.24 -23.62 -11.89
N HIS A 643 -2.23 -22.40 -11.30
CA HIS A 643 -3.17 -21.33 -11.62
C HIS A 643 -4.67 -21.75 -11.58
N ALA A 644 -5.03 -22.71 -10.72
CA ALA A 644 -6.34 -23.38 -10.75
C ALA A 644 -7.41 -22.79 -9.81
N SER A 645 -7.04 -21.95 -8.83
CA SER A 645 -7.99 -21.41 -7.85
C SER A 645 -7.65 -19.97 -7.48
N TYR A 646 -8.62 -19.08 -7.64
CA TYR A 646 -8.52 -17.66 -7.37
C TYR A 646 -9.28 -17.35 -6.09
N LEU A 647 -8.66 -16.62 -5.15
CA LEU A 647 -9.34 -16.07 -3.98
C LEU A 647 -9.03 -14.56 -3.88
N PRO A 648 -10.00 -13.75 -3.41
CA PRO A 648 -9.74 -12.34 -3.17
C PRO A 648 -8.65 -12.14 -2.13
N LEU A 649 -7.85 -11.08 -2.25
CA LEU A 649 -6.80 -10.75 -1.28
C LEU A 649 -7.35 -10.55 0.13
N VAL A 650 -8.57 -10.04 0.24
CA VAL A 650 -9.32 -9.93 1.49
C VAL A 650 -10.57 -10.81 1.37
N HIS A 651 -10.60 -11.88 2.14
CA HIS A 651 -11.66 -12.88 2.06
C HIS A 651 -13.02 -12.32 2.50
N PRO A 652 -14.15 -12.69 1.84
CA PRO A 652 -15.48 -12.31 2.25
C PRO A 652 -15.80 -12.90 3.63
N LEU A 653 -16.34 -12.07 4.52
CA LEU A 653 -16.61 -12.48 5.90
C LEU A 653 -17.90 -13.28 6.00
N THR A 654 -17.82 -14.55 6.43
CA THR A 654 -18.99 -15.35 6.82
C THR A 654 -18.92 -15.70 8.30
N HIS A 655 -19.64 -14.94 9.14
CA HIS A 655 -19.82 -15.10 10.60
C HIS A 655 -18.90 -16.11 11.32
N PRO A 656 -17.57 -15.91 11.35
CA PRO A 656 -16.66 -16.88 11.92
C PRO A 656 -16.54 -16.64 13.43
N THR A 657 -16.39 -17.72 14.19
CA THR A 657 -15.85 -17.67 15.55
C THR A 657 -14.49 -16.98 15.58
N ILE A 658 -14.02 -16.53 16.75
CA ILE A 658 -12.69 -15.88 16.89
C ILE A 658 -11.57 -16.78 16.32
N ALA A 659 -11.65 -18.10 16.53
CA ALA A 659 -10.66 -19.03 16.00
C ALA A 659 -10.61 -19.03 14.46
N GLU A 660 -11.77 -19.05 13.82
CA GLU A 660 -11.87 -18.98 12.35
C GLU A 660 -11.41 -17.61 11.82
N CYS A 661 -11.69 -16.51 12.52
CA CYS A 661 -11.17 -15.19 12.15
C CYS A 661 -9.63 -15.14 12.16
N ILE A 662 -8.99 -15.76 13.15
CA ILE A 662 -7.53 -15.87 13.24
C ILE A 662 -6.98 -16.78 12.14
N GLU A 663 -7.67 -17.88 11.85
CA GLU A 663 -7.28 -18.79 10.77
C GLU A 663 -7.37 -18.12 9.39
N GLU A 664 -8.46 -17.40 9.10
CA GLU A 664 -8.63 -16.62 7.87
C GLU A 664 -7.57 -15.53 7.74
N THR A 665 -7.27 -14.81 8.83
CA THR A 665 -6.22 -13.79 8.83
C THR A 665 -4.85 -14.39 8.50
N ASN A 666 -4.53 -15.58 9.01
CA ASN A 666 -3.26 -16.27 8.73
C ASN A 666 -3.16 -16.83 7.31
N LYS A 667 -4.29 -17.17 6.69
CA LYS A 667 -4.36 -17.70 5.32
C LYS A 667 -4.46 -16.61 4.25
N SER A 668 -4.87 -15.41 4.65
CA SER A 668 -5.04 -14.27 3.76
C SER A 668 -3.72 -13.83 3.12
N GLU A 669 -3.81 -13.41 1.86
CA GLU A 669 -2.71 -12.80 1.11
C GLU A 669 -2.46 -11.34 1.54
N TRP A 670 -3.39 -10.74 2.29
CA TRP A 670 -3.23 -9.44 2.94
C TRP A 670 -3.72 -9.46 4.40
N PRO A 671 -2.94 -10.08 5.31
CA PRO A 671 -3.39 -10.38 6.69
C PRO A 671 -3.93 -9.18 7.47
N LEU A 672 -3.22 -8.04 7.45
CA LEU A 672 -3.64 -6.89 8.23
C LEU A 672 -4.92 -6.24 7.68
N ALA A 673 -5.08 -6.18 6.35
CA ALA A 673 -6.33 -5.73 5.74
C ALA A 673 -7.51 -6.64 6.09
N THR A 674 -7.30 -7.96 6.11
CA THR A 674 -8.29 -8.92 6.59
C THR A 674 -8.66 -8.67 8.05
N ALA A 675 -7.68 -8.46 8.94
CA ALA A 675 -7.92 -8.15 10.34
C ALA A 675 -8.73 -6.86 10.54
N LEU A 676 -8.39 -5.79 9.82
CA LEU A 676 -9.13 -4.52 9.86
C LEU A 676 -10.57 -4.69 9.34
N THR A 677 -10.75 -5.47 8.28
CA THR A 677 -12.09 -5.77 7.71
C THR A 677 -12.94 -6.55 8.71
N LEU A 678 -12.37 -7.57 9.36
CA LEU A 678 -13.02 -8.36 10.40
C LEU A 678 -13.50 -7.48 11.57
N LEU A 679 -12.64 -6.59 12.07
CA LEU A 679 -12.97 -5.66 13.16
C LEU A 679 -14.06 -4.66 12.78
N ALA A 680 -14.05 -4.18 11.54
CA ALA A 680 -15.07 -3.25 11.04
C ALA A 680 -16.47 -3.86 10.98
N HIS A 681 -16.57 -5.18 10.75
CA HIS A 681 -17.85 -5.91 10.65
C HIS A 681 -18.29 -6.60 11.95
N SER A 682 -17.44 -6.60 12.98
CA SER A 682 -17.74 -7.28 14.26
C SER A 682 -18.72 -6.49 15.13
N LYS A 683 -19.66 -7.20 15.77
CA LYS A 683 -20.59 -6.61 16.76
C LYS A 683 -19.88 -6.32 18.08
N ASP A 684 -20.36 -5.32 18.82
CA ASP A 684 -19.71 -4.83 20.05
C ASP A 684 -19.40 -5.91 21.10
N THR A 685 -20.25 -6.94 21.24
CA THR A 685 -20.06 -8.02 22.23
C THR A 685 -18.87 -8.94 21.91
N GLU A 686 -18.55 -9.14 20.63
CA GLU A 686 -17.46 -10.01 20.15
C GLU A 686 -16.19 -9.21 19.79
N LYS A 687 -16.38 -7.93 19.46
CA LYS A 687 -15.32 -7.03 18.99
C LYS A 687 -14.15 -6.90 19.96
N THR A 688 -14.40 -6.84 21.27
CA THR A 688 -13.32 -6.73 22.28
C THR A 688 -12.43 -7.98 22.31
N ALA A 689 -13.04 -9.16 22.28
CA ALA A 689 -12.29 -10.41 22.31
C ALA A 689 -11.51 -10.64 21.00
N LEU A 690 -12.13 -10.32 19.86
CA LEU A 690 -11.46 -10.36 18.56
C LEU A 690 -10.30 -9.34 18.48
N THR A 691 -10.50 -8.13 18.98
CA THR A 691 -9.46 -7.09 19.08
C THR A 691 -8.23 -7.60 19.83
N HIS A 692 -8.45 -8.25 20.98
CA HIS A 692 -7.36 -8.83 21.78
C HIS A 692 -6.63 -9.93 21.01
N ALA A 693 -7.36 -10.86 20.39
CA ALA A 693 -6.78 -11.97 19.64
C ALA A 693 -5.97 -11.47 18.42
N LEU A 694 -6.49 -10.52 17.65
CA LEU A 694 -5.78 -9.93 16.51
C LEU A 694 -4.57 -9.11 16.98
N THR A 695 -4.70 -8.30 18.03
CA THR A 695 -3.56 -7.55 18.58
C THR A 695 -2.41 -8.49 18.99
N ALA A 696 -2.72 -9.66 19.57
CA ALA A 696 -1.72 -10.67 19.89
C ALA A 696 -1.08 -11.28 18.63
N LEU A 697 -1.87 -11.57 17.59
CA LEU A 697 -1.38 -12.09 16.31
C LEU A 697 -0.39 -11.12 15.64
N PHE A 698 -0.67 -9.82 15.70
CA PHE A 698 0.17 -8.76 15.14
C PHE A 698 1.18 -8.20 16.16
N SER A 699 1.50 -8.93 17.24
CA SER A 699 2.37 -8.44 18.32
C SER A 699 3.78 -8.03 17.88
N HIS A 700 4.28 -8.53 16.76
CA HIS A 700 5.58 -8.15 16.19
C HIS A 700 5.54 -6.91 15.28
N HIS A 701 4.35 -6.37 14.99
CA HIS A 701 4.19 -5.12 14.24
C HIS A 701 4.50 -3.90 15.14
N ASP A 702 4.80 -2.76 14.51
CA ASP A 702 5.04 -1.52 15.23
C ASP A 702 3.78 -1.07 16.02
N THR A 703 4.01 -0.25 17.05
CA THR A 703 2.95 0.21 17.97
C THR A 703 1.85 0.96 17.25
N ARG A 704 2.18 1.80 16.26
CA ARG A 704 1.21 2.59 15.50
C ARG A 704 0.30 1.67 14.70
N THR A 705 0.87 0.71 13.98
CA THR A 705 0.11 -0.30 13.22
C THR A 705 -0.79 -1.16 14.11
N ARG A 706 -0.29 -1.63 15.27
CA ARG A 706 -1.10 -2.41 16.23
C ARG A 706 -2.25 -1.61 16.84
N ALA A 707 -2.04 -0.32 17.12
CA ALA A 707 -3.05 0.54 17.71
C ALA A 707 -4.30 0.70 16.83
N GLN A 708 -4.21 0.41 15.53
CA GLN A 708 -5.36 0.42 14.61
C GLN A 708 -6.37 -0.70 14.87
N LEU A 709 -5.92 -1.78 15.53
CA LEU A 709 -6.77 -2.92 15.86
C LEU A 709 -7.61 -2.64 17.12
N GLN A 710 -7.30 -1.58 17.87
CA GLN A 710 -7.95 -1.16 19.11
C GLN A 710 -8.93 -0.01 18.86
#